data_AF-A0A1H4VKI2-F1
#
_entry.id   AF-A0A1H4VKI2-F1
#
_cell.length_a   1.000
_cell.length_b   1.000
_cell.length_c   1.000
_cell.angle_alpha   90.00
_cell.angle_beta   90.00
_cell.angle_gamma   90.00
#
_symmetry.space_group_name_H-M   'P 1'
#
loop_
_entity.id
_entity.type
_entity.pdbx_description
1 polymer ?
#
loop_
_entity_poly.entity_id
_entity_poly.type
_entity_poly.pdbx_seq_one_letter_code
_entity_poly.pdbx_strand_id
1 'polypeptide(L)'
;METLLSVTVPDDVPALMSVLEPDVLTSGTAQLEFRIRRPNGELRWLGLRAQVETGPDGTPRRMLGVAAETSYLRPRADEVSLVQRLSAALAGATTVRDVGRAVVGALRDPLGAGRVAVAEVQAEQLVVAVLAPAEPAAWPEVWRSAWRSEWPEPPSHALPTLAEALREGQVSIWPEGSALEPGLAGIGPGGLAVLPLPADGRIVGVCLIGWERRHEFGPEERSLLTATAGLVGQALVRAHALDAEHELATMLQRSLLPRKLPELPGGVAVTRYLPATMGLEVGGDWYDVIPLADGHVALVIGDVQGHSAAAATIMGQMRTAIRAYAVEGHPPDVVVAHANRLLVGMETDLFATCCYADLDMEEGEAWFVRAGHIQPLLRHPDGTTEELDVEGGPPLGVVADAEFPMTAAGLSSGTLLALVTDGLVESARLDLDDGVRRARQALARADPADPGGVADELLGGHSRRDDDVALLLLRYDGMRVRPTRASWTVWRLPDAVMHARRFTARTLRNWGLADELDVALLVTSELVTNALVHTRGEVRLNLTLTADRLRIAVNDPSPRTPVKPATVDWEATGGRGLLLIEAMSQTWGSVPLSGGKQVWGELSLSSPREEPGSGPPRRSRRKGRPTRMTHRGRRGRGEEREEDKAMSRSRTTAWTHAAMRSRTHAPARFRTHAATRFRTHAPTRFRRHTPTRARTDAPTRSRARARLRAAIAVTAGLGLAVSLAACGNAAQVGQPVGATGPHRGPLRIGLLLPENEIVRFESMDKPLIQERVEQLCPRCTVSYSSAQHDPAAQRNQIEAMITNGVDVLILDAVDTKAVRHSVIQARRANVPVVAYDRLAEGPISGYVSFDGARVGRLQGEALLEALGPNPENRQVVMMNGSSTDPNADWFEQGARSVLQGKVKIVKSYETVGWRPENANRNMSAAIAALGPHAIDGVLAANDGLASGVITALKTARIHPMPPSPARTPSSRAFSGSSRVSST
;
A
#
# COMPACT_ATOMS: atom_id res chain seq x y z
N MET A 1 53.92 39.42 -34.56
CA MET A 1 52.82 40.05 -33.80
C MET A 1 51.73 40.56 -34.74
N GLU A 2 52.06 41.49 -35.64
CA GLU A 2 51.14 42.05 -36.65
C GLU A 2 50.31 41.00 -37.39
N THR A 3 50.92 39.91 -37.87
CA THR A 3 50.25 38.81 -38.59
C THR A 3 49.16 38.10 -37.78
N LEU A 4 49.25 38.13 -36.44
CA LEU A 4 48.25 37.56 -35.54
C LEU A 4 47.10 38.55 -35.31
N LEU A 5 47.44 39.84 -35.10
CA LEU A 5 46.46 40.92 -34.99
C LEU A 5 45.64 41.06 -36.27
N SER A 6 46.26 40.95 -37.46
CA SER A 6 45.59 41.07 -38.76
C SER A 6 44.63 39.92 -39.10
N VAL A 7 44.67 38.80 -38.37
CA VAL A 7 43.69 37.71 -38.49
C VAL A 7 42.75 37.62 -37.29
N THR A 8 42.96 38.40 -36.22
CA THR A 8 42.13 38.38 -35.02
C THR A 8 40.78 39.05 -35.27
N VAL A 9 39.71 38.53 -34.68
CA VAL A 9 38.37 39.13 -34.76
C VAL A 9 38.37 40.47 -34.02
N PRO A 10 37.86 41.57 -34.62
CA PRO A 10 37.99 42.92 -34.07
C PRO A 10 37.60 43.07 -32.59
N ASP A 11 36.52 42.41 -32.14
CA ASP A 11 36.06 42.46 -30.75
C ASP A 11 37.09 41.91 -29.74
N ASP A 12 37.97 40.99 -30.17
CA ASP A 12 38.95 40.32 -29.29
C ASP A 12 40.33 40.99 -29.33
N VAL A 13 40.57 41.89 -30.30
CA VAL A 13 41.85 42.63 -30.43
C VAL A 13 42.22 43.40 -29.16
N PRO A 14 41.31 44.09 -28.44
CA PRO A 14 41.66 44.78 -27.20
C PRO A 14 42.16 43.84 -26.09
N ALA A 15 41.59 42.63 -26.01
CA ALA A 15 42.03 41.61 -25.05
C ALA A 15 43.37 40.97 -25.46
N LEU A 16 43.63 40.84 -26.76
CA LEU A 16 44.92 40.39 -27.27
C LEU A 16 46.03 41.43 -27.06
N MET A 17 45.72 42.72 -27.19
CA MET A 17 46.67 43.81 -26.92
C MET A 17 47.07 43.89 -25.44
N SER A 18 46.15 43.72 -24.49
CA SER A 18 46.46 43.80 -23.05
C SER A 18 47.41 42.70 -22.52
N VAL A 19 47.66 41.66 -23.33
CA VAL A 19 48.64 40.59 -23.06
C VAL A 19 49.94 40.76 -23.86
N LEU A 20 49.95 41.62 -24.89
CA LEU A 20 51.09 41.88 -25.77
C LEU A 20 51.80 43.21 -25.49
N GLU A 21 51.17 44.13 -24.76
CA GLU A 21 51.78 45.39 -24.33
C GLU A 21 52.81 45.16 -23.19
N PRO A 22 54.07 45.62 -23.36
CA PRO A 22 55.17 45.26 -22.45
C PRO A 22 55.05 45.87 -21.06
N ASP A 23 54.38 47.02 -20.92
CA ASP A 23 54.26 47.75 -19.65
C ASP A 23 53.27 47.10 -18.67
N VAL A 24 52.44 46.16 -19.13
CA VAL A 24 51.38 45.50 -18.33
C VAL A 24 51.90 44.26 -17.60
N LEU A 25 52.96 43.61 -18.10
CA LEU A 25 53.47 42.32 -17.61
C LEU A 25 54.81 42.45 -16.87
N THR A 26 54.79 43.14 -15.73
CA THR A 26 55.98 43.42 -14.90
C THR A 26 56.68 42.17 -14.33
N SER A 27 55.97 41.05 -14.13
CA SER A 27 56.52 39.69 -14.19
C SER A 27 55.40 38.65 -14.13
N GLY A 28 55.48 37.57 -14.92
CA GLY A 28 54.51 36.47 -14.82
C GLY A 28 54.28 35.63 -16.08
N THR A 29 53.26 34.79 -16.01
CA THR A 29 52.71 34.01 -17.14
C THR A 29 51.30 34.51 -17.44
N ALA A 30 51.06 34.96 -18.67
CA ALA A 30 49.73 35.34 -19.15
C ALA A 30 49.06 34.19 -19.91
N GLN A 31 47.74 34.13 -19.86
CA GLN A 31 46.91 33.22 -20.66
C GLN A 31 45.68 33.97 -21.18
N LEU A 32 45.33 33.73 -22.45
CA LEU A 32 44.21 34.38 -23.12
C LEU A 32 43.63 33.47 -24.21
N GLU A 33 42.31 33.48 -24.36
CA GLU A 33 41.63 32.96 -25.56
C GLU A 33 41.10 34.10 -26.43
N PHE A 34 41.23 33.98 -27.75
CA PHE A 34 40.73 34.94 -28.73
C PHE A 34 40.39 34.25 -30.05
N ARG A 35 39.49 34.83 -30.85
CA ARG A 35 39.08 34.32 -32.16
C ARG A 35 39.97 34.90 -33.25
N ILE A 36 40.34 34.05 -34.21
CA ILE A 36 40.86 34.44 -35.52
C ILE A 36 39.88 34.08 -36.63
N ARG A 37 40.01 34.76 -37.77
CA ARG A 37 39.38 34.42 -39.04
C ARG A 37 40.43 33.91 -40.02
N ARG A 38 40.29 32.66 -40.44
CA ARG A 38 41.15 32.04 -41.48
C ARG A 38 40.81 32.61 -42.87
N PRO A 39 41.71 32.49 -43.87
CA PRO A 39 41.49 33.05 -45.22
C PRO A 39 40.27 32.50 -45.97
N ASN A 40 39.77 31.33 -45.60
CA ASN A 40 38.50 30.75 -46.08
C ASN A 40 37.24 31.37 -45.42
N GLY A 41 37.39 32.41 -44.60
CA GLY A 41 36.31 33.07 -43.84
C GLY A 41 35.94 32.36 -42.53
N GLU A 42 36.53 31.21 -42.24
CA GLU A 42 36.22 30.35 -41.10
C GLU A 42 36.74 30.93 -39.78
N LEU A 43 35.92 30.88 -38.72
CA LEU A 43 36.32 31.30 -37.39
C LEU A 43 36.98 30.16 -36.60
N ARG A 44 38.02 30.49 -35.82
CA ARG A 44 38.71 29.59 -34.89
C ARG A 44 39.13 30.33 -33.63
N TRP A 45 38.98 29.69 -32.49
CA TRP A 45 39.61 30.10 -31.23
C TRP A 45 41.07 29.65 -31.19
N LEU A 46 41.95 30.57 -30.76
CA LEU A 46 43.32 30.31 -30.32
C LEU A 46 43.42 30.58 -28.82
N GLY A 47 44.14 29.73 -28.10
CA GLY A 47 44.66 29.99 -26.76
C GLY A 47 46.13 30.40 -26.85
N LEU A 48 46.46 31.60 -26.39
CA LEU A 48 47.83 32.09 -26.21
C LEU A 48 48.23 31.92 -24.74
N ARG A 49 49.38 31.26 -24.51
CA ARG A 49 50.08 31.28 -23.23
C ARG A 49 51.44 31.95 -23.44
N ALA A 50 51.67 33.06 -22.73
CA ALA A 50 52.88 33.86 -22.81
C ALA A 50 53.59 33.96 -21.46
N GLN A 51 54.91 34.09 -21.47
CA GLN A 51 55.74 34.32 -20.30
C GLN A 51 56.77 35.40 -20.61
N VAL A 52 56.97 36.32 -19.67
CA VAL A 52 57.95 37.41 -19.78
C VAL A 52 59.19 37.09 -18.96
N GLU A 53 60.35 37.12 -19.61
CA GLU A 53 61.67 37.03 -18.98
C GLU A 53 62.19 38.45 -18.70
N THR A 54 62.44 38.76 -17.43
CA THR A 54 62.97 40.07 -16.99
C THR A 54 64.50 40.06 -16.84
N GLY A 55 65.12 41.22 -16.97
CA GLY A 55 66.53 41.46 -16.66
C GLY A 55 66.82 41.56 -15.16
N PRO A 56 68.10 41.65 -14.75
CA PRO A 56 68.50 41.82 -13.34
C PRO A 56 68.05 43.14 -12.71
N ASP A 57 67.62 44.09 -13.54
CA ASP A 57 67.04 45.40 -13.21
C ASP A 57 65.50 45.38 -13.17
N GLY A 58 64.87 44.22 -13.39
CA GLY A 58 63.42 44.07 -13.47
C GLY A 58 62.81 44.44 -14.82
N THR A 59 63.60 44.89 -15.82
CA THR A 59 63.06 45.29 -17.13
C THR A 59 62.63 44.09 -17.98
N PRO A 60 61.50 44.12 -18.69
CA PRO A 60 61.08 43.01 -19.56
C PRO A 60 62.01 42.89 -20.77
N ARG A 61 62.72 41.75 -20.88
CA ARG A 61 63.82 41.56 -21.86
C ARG A 61 63.42 40.66 -23.04
N ARG A 62 62.51 39.71 -22.83
CA ARG A 62 61.91 38.88 -23.89
C ARG A 62 60.55 38.36 -23.45
N MET A 63 59.60 38.29 -24.38
CA MET A 63 58.37 37.52 -24.21
C MET A 63 58.45 36.24 -25.06
N LEU A 64 58.14 35.09 -24.46
CA LEU A 64 57.97 33.81 -25.14
C LEU A 64 56.49 33.43 -25.11
N GLY A 65 55.88 33.19 -26.26
CA GLY A 65 54.46 32.85 -26.38
C GLY A 65 54.23 31.63 -27.26
N VAL A 66 53.34 30.74 -26.81
CA VAL A 66 52.81 29.62 -27.60
C VAL A 66 51.33 29.88 -27.83
N ALA A 67 50.90 29.90 -29.09
CA ALA A 67 49.50 29.95 -29.48
C ALA A 67 49.09 28.61 -30.11
N ALA A 68 47.97 28.05 -29.64
CA ALA A 68 47.41 26.78 -30.13
C ALA A 68 45.90 26.93 -30.40
N GLU A 69 45.36 26.14 -31.32
CA GLU A 69 43.92 26.15 -31.64
C GLU A 69 43.10 25.52 -30.50
N THR A 70 42.35 26.32 -29.76
CA THR A 70 41.50 25.86 -28.63
C THR A 70 40.03 25.71 -29.00
N SER A 71 39.71 25.67 -30.29
CA SER A 71 38.32 25.58 -30.77
C SER A 71 37.56 24.35 -30.26
N TYR A 72 38.30 23.28 -29.92
CA TYR A 72 37.77 22.06 -29.30
C TYR A 72 37.24 22.23 -27.85
N LEU A 73 37.40 23.41 -27.24
CA LEU A 73 36.88 23.73 -25.89
C LEU A 73 35.48 24.38 -25.91
N ARG A 74 34.84 24.52 -27.08
CA ARG A 74 33.57 25.23 -27.24
C ARG A 74 32.53 24.33 -27.95
N PRO A 75 31.40 23.98 -27.31
CA PRO A 75 30.38 23.14 -27.93
C PRO A 75 29.66 23.85 -29.08
N ARG A 76 29.18 23.09 -30.05
CA ARG A 76 28.46 23.57 -31.25
C ARG A 76 26.99 23.86 -30.95
N ALA A 77 26.37 24.68 -31.79
CA ALA A 77 24.95 25.05 -31.66
C ALA A 77 24.02 23.82 -31.67
N ASP A 78 24.35 22.79 -32.45
CA ASP A 78 23.57 21.55 -32.54
C ASP A 78 23.66 20.70 -31.26
N GLU A 79 24.80 20.74 -30.56
CA GLU A 79 25.05 20.02 -29.31
C GLU A 79 24.31 20.68 -28.14
N VAL A 80 24.36 22.01 -28.04
CA VAL A 80 23.54 22.78 -27.10
C VAL A 80 22.05 22.51 -27.32
N SER A 81 21.62 22.44 -28.59
CA SER A 81 20.25 22.07 -28.96
C SER A 81 19.89 20.63 -28.55
N LEU A 82 20.85 19.70 -28.53
CA LEU A 82 20.64 18.33 -28.09
C LEU A 82 20.40 18.25 -26.58
N VAL A 83 21.28 18.89 -25.79
CA VAL A 83 21.15 18.94 -24.31
C VAL A 83 19.83 19.60 -23.89
N GLN A 84 19.43 20.69 -24.56
CA GLN A 84 18.16 21.36 -24.28
C GLN A 84 16.94 20.49 -24.62
N ARG A 85 16.94 19.78 -25.76
CA ARG A 85 15.87 18.83 -26.11
C ARG A 85 15.78 17.68 -25.12
N LEU A 86 16.92 17.08 -24.73
CA LEU A 86 16.99 16.02 -23.74
C LEU A 86 16.47 16.51 -22.38
N SER A 87 16.95 17.65 -21.89
CA SER A 87 16.52 18.22 -20.61
C SER A 87 15.02 18.50 -20.57
N ALA A 88 14.45 19.05 -21.65
CA ALA A 88 13.01 19.29 -21.77
C ALA A 88 12.18 17.97 -21.81
N ALA A 89 12.67 16.94 -22.51
CA ALA A 89 12.01 15.63 -22.55
C ALA A 89 12.08 14.92 -21.19
N LEU A 90 13.23 14.97 -20.51
CA LEU A 90 13.43 14.42 -19.17
C LEU A 90 12.64 15.18 -18.11
N ALA A 91 12.37 16.47 -18.27
CA ALA A 91 11.56 17.25 -17.32
C ALA A 91 10.12 16.73 -17.21
N GLY A 92 9.57 16.16 -18.29
CA GLY A 92 8.22 15.55 -18.30
C GLY A 92 8.18 14.05 -17.98
N ALA A 93 9.31 13.40 -17.71
CA ALA A 93 9.37 11.97 -17.42
C ALA A 93 9.14 11.69 -15.93
N THR A 94 8.05 10.99 -15.59
CA THR A 94 7.74 10.59 -14.20
C THR A 94 8.20 9.18 -13.86
N THR A 95 8.16 8.24 -14.81
CA THR A 95 8.60 6.85 -14.60
C THR A 95 9.97 6.57 -15.23
N VAL A 96 10.67 5.55 -14.73
CA VAL A 96 11.90 5.00 -15.33
C VAL A 96 11.75 4.73 -16.84
N ARG A 97 10.58 4.25 -17.25
CA ARG A 97 10.28 3.88 -18.64
C ARG A 97 10.16 5.10 -19.56
N ASP A 98 9.67 6.21 -19.02
CA ASP A 98 9.57 7.48 -19.75
C ASP A 98 10.93 8.16 -19.86
N VAL A 99 11.78 8.06 -18.83
CA VAL A 99 13.19 8.45 -18.89
C VAL A 99 13.91 7.68 -20.01
N GLY A 100 13.78 6.34 -20.03
CA GLY A 100 14.34 5.51 -21.10
C GLY A 100 13.85 5.92 -22.50
N ARG A 101 12.55 6.18 -22.67
CA ARG A 101 11.98 6.64 -23.96
C ARG A 101 12.53 8.01 -24.38
N ALA A 102 12.66 8.95 -23.44
CA ALA A 102 13.23 10.27 -23.69
C ALA A 102 14.70 10.18 -24.13
N VAL A 103 15.51 9.33 -23.49
CA VAL A 103 16.91 9.09 -23.86
C VAL A 103 17.02 8.51 -25.27
N VAL A 104 16.25 7.48 -25.60
CA VAL A 104 16.26 6.87 -26.95
C VAL A 104 15.88 7.90 -28.02
N GLY A 105 14.81 8.66 -27.81
CA GLY A 105 14.36 9.69 -28.77
C GLY A 105 15.31 10.89 -28.89
N ALA A 106 16.06 11.21 -27.83
CA ALA A 106 17.02 12.31 -27.84
C ALA A 106 18.39 11.92 -28.42
N LEU A 107 18.85 10.69 -28.23
CA LEU A 107 20.23 10.30 -28.57
C LEU A 107 20.35 9.46 -29.85
N ARG A 108 19.40 8.57 -30.14
CA ARG A 108 19.58 7.54 -31.18
C ARG A 108 19.76 8.14 -32.57
N ASP A 109 18.73 8.81 -33.06
CA ASP A 109 18.72 9.35 -34.42
C ASP A 109 19.67 10.56 -34.58
N PRO A 110 19.76 11.52 -33.62
CA PRO A 110 20.67 12.68 -33.76
C PRO A 110 22.17 12.35 -33.71
N LEU A 111 22.58 11.26 -33.04
CA LEU A 111 23.98 10.79 -33.05
C LEU A 111 24.24 9.74 -34.14
N GLY A 112 23.23 9.34 -34.92
CA GLY A 112 23.35 8.25 -35.90
C GLY A 112 23.64 6.88 -35.27
N ALA A 113 23.30 6.69 -34.00
CA ALA A 113 23.58 5.46 -33.26
C ALA A 113 22.64 4.33 -33.68
N GLY A 114 23.21 3.17 -34.02
CA GLY A 114 22.43 1.98 -34.35
C GLY A 114 21.68 1.44 -33.13
N ARG A 115 22.36 1.43 -31.97
CA ARG A 115 21.86 0.91 -30.69
C ARG A 115 21.99 1.94 -29.57
N VAL A 116 20.96 2.00 -28.71
CA VAL A 116 20.96 2.70 -27.44
C VAL A 116 20.35 1.80 -26.37
N ALA A 117 21.02 1.68 -25.22
CA ALA A 117 20.48 1.03 -24.01
C ALA A 117 20.55 1.98 -22.82
N VAL A 118 19.61 1.84 -21.89
CA VAL A 118 19.72 2.37 -20.53
C VAL A 118 19.46 1.24 -19.55
N ALA A 119 20.33 1.08 -18.56
CA ALA A 119 20.18 0.13 -17.47
C ALA A 119 20.53 0.79 -16.14
N GLU A 120 19.93 0.31 -15.06
CA GLU A 120 20.18 0.75 -13.68
C GLU A 120 21.22 -0.16 -13.02
N VAL A 121 21.94 0.36 -12.02
CA VAL A 121 22.83 -0.46 -11.17
C VAL A 121 22.10 -0.78 -9.88
N GLN A 122 21.67 -2.03 -9.71
CA GLN A 122 21.07 -2.54 -8.48
C GLN A 122 21.97 -3.65 -7.91
N ALA A 123 22.59 -3.44 -6.74
CA ALA A 123 23.43 -4.44 -6.06
C ALA A 123 24.46 -5.16 -6.95
N GLU A 124 25.27 -4.39 -7.70
CA GLU A 124 26.24 -4.86 -8.71
C GLU A 124 25.66 -5.54 -9.97
N GLN A 125 24.34 -5.54 -10.14
CA GLN A 125 23.64 -6.08 -11.31
C GLN A 125 23.09 -4.95 -12.19
N LEU A 126 22.84 -5.25 -13.48
CA LEU A 126 22.33 -4.31 -14.46
C LEU A 126 20.88 -4.59 -14.84
N VAL A 127 19.96 -3.73 -14.36
CA VAL A 127 18.51 -3.84 -14.60
C VAL A 127 18.14 -2.99 -15.81
N VAL A 128 17.85 -3.62 -16.95
CA VAL A 128 17.66 -2.93 -18.24
C VAL A 128 16.32 -2.19 -18.29
N ALA A 129 16.37 -0.86 -18.33
CA ALA A 129 15.20 0.02 -18.41
C ALA A 129 14.68 0.20 -19.86
N VAL A 130 15.59 0.24 -20.86
CA VAL A 130 15.21 0.29 -22.28
C VAL A 130 16.32 -0.26 -23.19
N LEU A 131 15.92 -0.87 -24.31
CA LEU A 131 16.76 -1.21 -25.46
C LEU A 131 16.14 -0.64 -26.73
N ALA A 132 16.95 -0.02 -27.59
CA ALA A 132 16.57 0.46 -28.91
C ALA A 132 17.63 0.07 -29.96
N PRO A 133 17.29 -0.66 -31.05
CA PRO A 133 15.97 -1.21 -31.36
C PRO A 133 15.53 -2.24 -30.31
N ALA A 134 14.22 -2.43 -30.17
CA ALA A 134 13.66 -3.33 -29.17
C ALA A 134 13.87 -4.82 -29.50
N GLU A 135 14.11 -5.16 -30.77
CA GLU A 135 14.20 -6.56 -31.23
C GLU A 135 15.37 -7.31 -30.57
N PRO A 136 15.14 -8.45 -29.88
CA PRO A 136 16.21 -9.17 -29.17
C PRO A 136 17.30 -9.67 -30.10
N ALA A 137 16.96 -10.07 -31.33
CA ALA A 137 17.93 -10.54 -32.31
C ALA A 137 19.00 -9.48 -32.67
N ALA A 138 18.70 -8.19 -32.48
CA ALA A 138 19.62 -7.09 -32.77
C ALA A 138 20.74 -6.93 -31.72
N TRP A 139 20.63 -7.55 -30.53
CA TRP A 139 21.55 -7.37 -29.41
C TRP A 139 22.52 -8.57 -29.23
N PRO A 140 23.64 -8.42 -28.48
CA PRO A 140 24.52 -9.54 -28.11
C PRO A 140 23.86 -10.48 -27.10
N GLU A 141 24.26 -11.76 -27.07
CA GLU A 141 23.54 -12.83 -26.33
C GLU A 141 23.29 -12.54 -24.85
N VAL A 142 24.27 -11.95 -24.16
CA VAL A 142 24.19 -11.54 -22.75
C VAL A 142 23.11 -10.47 -22.48
N TRP A 143 22.68 -9.74 -23.51
CA TRP A 143 21.55 -8.80 -23.48
C TRP A 143 20.24 -9.40 -24.07
N ARG A 144 20.31 -10.49 -24.85
CA ARG A 144 19.13 -11.15 -25.44
C ARG A 144 18.32 -11.94 -24.44
N SER A 145 19.00 -12.51 -23.45
CA SER A 145 18.42 -13.43 -22.46
C SER A 145 17.19 -12.84 -21.75
N ALA A 146 17.13 -11.51 -21.62
CA ALA A 146 15.99 -10.76 -21.06
C ALA A 146 14.62 -11.01 -21.72
N TRP A 147 14.59 -11.65 -22.90
CA TRP A 147 13.35 -11.89 -23.67
C TRP A 147 12.65 -13.22 -23.38
N ARG A 148 13.03 -13.93 -22.31
CA ARG A 148 12.27 -15.08 -21.77
C ARG A 148 12.19 -15.00 -20.25
N SER A 149 11.05 -14.54 -19.75
CA SER A 149 10.62 -14.51 -18.33
C SER A 149 11.62 -13.91 -17.33
N GLU A 150 11.33 -12.69 -16.87
CA GLU A 150 11.88 -12.02 -15.68
C GLU A 150 13.33 -12.34 -15.29
N TRP A 151 14.23 -11.52 -15.84
CA TRP A 151 15.59 -11.25 -15.35
C TRP A 151 16.61 -12.40 -15.41
N PRO A 152 17.40 -12.45 -16.50
CA PRO A 152 18.79 -12.82 -16.41
C PRO A 152 19.57 -11.66 -15.78
N GLU A 153 20.34 -11.97 -14.75
CA GLU A 153 21.24 -11.04 -14.09
C GLU A 153 22.64 -11.25 -14.69
N PRO A 154 23.08 -10.48 -15.71
CA PRO A 154 24.49 -10.45 -16.06
C PRO A 154 25.22 -9.71 -14.92
N PRO A 155 26.04 -10.38 -14.11
CA PRO A 155 26.76 -9.69 -13.05
C PRO A 155 27.75 -8.70 -13.69
N SER A 156 28.04 -7.60 -13.00
CA SER A 156 29.09 -6.64 -13.41
C SER A 156 30.40 -7.34 -13.82
N HIS A 157 30.79 -8.38 -13.10
CA HIS A 157 31.99 -9.19 -13.34
C HIS A 157 31.94 -10.08 -14.61
N ALA A 158 30.82 -10.17 -15.32
CA ALA A 158 30.75 -10.76 -16.67
C ALA A 158 31.08 -9.76 -17.80
N LEU A 159 31.10 -8.46 -17.50
CA LEU A 159 31.44 -7.37 -18.43
C LEU A 159 32.51 -6.47 -17.78
N PRO A 160 33.77 -6.96 -17.64
CA PRO A 160 34.80 -6.27 -16.86
C PRO A 160 35.10 -4.84 -17.35
N THR A 161 34.98 -4.57 -18.66
CA THR A 161 35.21 -3.23 -19.22
C THR A 161 34.09 -2.27 -18.81
N LEU A 162 32.86 -2.78 -18.69
CA LEU A 162 31.71 -2.03 -18.19
C LEU A 162 31.81 -1.77 -16.69
N ALA A 163 32.26 -2.78 -15.92
CA ALA A 163 32.49 -2.66 -14.49
C ALA A 163 33.62 -1.66 -14.15
N GLU A 164 34.64 -1.53 -14.99
CA GLU A 164 35.69 -0.52 -14.81
C GLU A 164 35.16 0.90 -15.06
N ALA A 165 34.46 1.13 -16.18
CA ALA A 165 33.85 2.43 -16.48
C ALA A 165 32.84 2.88 -15.40
N LEU A 166 32.06 1.94 -14.86
CA LEU A 166 31.16 2.18 -13.72
C LEU A 166 31.91 2.56 -12.43
N ARG A 167 33.13 2.05 -12.21
CA ARG A 167 33.96 2.35 -11.04
C ARG A 167 34.71 3.68 -11.17
N GLU A 168 35.17 4.02 -12.37
CA GLU A 168 35.75 5.33 -12.70
C GLU A 168 34.70 6.45 -12.71
N GLY A 169 33.46 6.13 -13.04
CA GLY A 169 32.35 7.08 -13.12
C GLY A 169 32.49 8.11 -14.25
N GLN A 170 33.35 7.85 -15.23
CA GLN A 170 33.64 8.72 -16.38
C GLN A 170 33.08 8.14 -17.68
N VAL A 171 32.83 8.99 -18.68
CA VAL A 171 32.38 8.54 -20.00
C VAL A 171 33.54 7.91 -20.77
N SER A 172 33.47 6.59 -20.91
CA SER A 172 34.49 5.78 -21.58
C SER A 172 34.07 5.45 -23.02
N ILE A 173 35.00 5.66 -23.95
CA ILE A 173 34.74 5.62 -25.40
C ILE A 173 35.73 4.67 -26.06
N TRP A 174 35.19 3.77 -26.87
CA TRP A 174 35.89 2.65 -27.51
C TRP A 174 35.72 2.75 -29.03
N PRO A 175 36.78 3.14 -29.77
CA PRO A 175 36.75 3.19 -31.24
C PRO A 175 36.58 1.80 -31.88
N GLU A 176 36.24 1.79 -33.18
CA GLU A 176 36.30 0.61 -34.06
C GLU A 176 37.61 -0.18 -33.85
N GLY A 177 37.50 -1.51 -33.72
CA GLY A 177 38.65 -2.40 -33.51
C GLY A 177 39.18 -2.47 -32.07
N SER A 178 38.55 -1.78 -31.10
CA SER A 178 38.88 -1.95 -29.67
C SER A 178 38.67 -3.39 -29.20
N ALA A 179 39.58 -3.88 -28.35
CA ALA A 179 39.52 -5.23 -27.78
C ALA A 179 38.48 -5.32 -26.64
N LEU A 180 37.19 -5.34 -27.02
CA LEU A 180 36.04 -5.47 -26.12
C LEU A 180 35.60 -6.92 -25.97
N GLU A 181 35.03 -7.27 -24.81
CA GLU A 181 34.34 -8.54 -24.60
C GLU A 181 33.12 -8.68 -25.55
N PRO A 182 32.73 -9.91 -25.96
CA PRO A 182 31.65 -10.12 -26.94
C PRO A 182 30.30 -9.48 -26.56
N GLY A 183 30.05 -9.31 -25.26
CA GLY A 183 28.86 -8.64 -24.73
C GLY A 183 28.81 -7.13 -24.99
N LEU A 184 29.94 -6.47 -25.22
CA LEU A 184 30.04 -5.05 -25.59
C LEU A 184 30.36 -4.86 -27.08
N ALA A 185 31.27 -5.68 -27.63
CA ALA A 185 31.69 -5.58 -29.04
C ALA A 185 30.52 -5.69 -30.02
N GLY A 186 29.52 -6.53 -29.73
CA GLY A 186 28.33 -6.68 -30.57
C GLY A 186 27.29 -5.56 -30.44
N ILE A 187 27.47 -4.58 -29.54
CA ILE A 187 26.57 -3.42 -29.42
C ILE A 187 26.93 -2.37 -30.50
N GLY A 188 28.22 -2.09 -30.66
CA GLY A 188 28.74 -1.03 -31.53
C GLY A 188 30.05 -1.42 -32.20
N PRO A 189 30.02 -2.24 -33.27
CA PRO A 189 31.24 -2.69 -33.94
C PRO A 189 32.05 -1.55 -34.58
N GLY A 190 31.39 -0.45 -34.96
CA GLY A 190 32.03 0.76 -35.47
C GLY A 190 32.40 1.79 -34.38
N GLY A 191 32.09 1.50 -33.11
CA GLY A 191 32.33 2.36 -31.96
C GLY A 191 31.29 2.17 -30.87
N LEU A 192 31.71 2.30 -29.61
CA LEU A 192 30.86 2.20 -28.42
C LEU A 192 31.20 3.32 -27.43
N ALA A 193 30.18 4.02 -26.95
CA ALA A 193 30.29 4.92 -25.80
C ALA A 193 29.56 4.30 -24.59
N VAL A 194 30.24 4.33 -23.45
CA VAL A 194 29.75 3.88 -22.13
C VAL A 194 29.62 5.10 -21.24
N LEU A 195 28.39 5.43 -20.85
CA LEU A 195 28.07 6.59 -20.01
C LEU A 195 27.57 6.10 -18.64
N PRO A 196 28.44 5.99 -17.62
CA PRO A 196 28.00 5.87 -16.23
C PRO A 196 27.07 7.05 -15.90
N LEU A 197 25.95 6.81 -15.22
CA LEU A 197 24.93 7.82 -14.94
C LEU A 197 25.05 8.28 -13.49
N PRO A 198 25.73 9.43 -13.21
CA PRO A 198 25.89 9.93 -11.85
C PRO A 198 24.63 10.65 -11.35
N ALA A 199 24.31 10.44 -10.07
CA ALA A 199 23.37 11.24 -9.29
C ALA A 199 23.75 11.15 -7.80
N ASP A 200 23.62 12.24 -7.06
CA ASP A 200 23.85 12.30 -5.59
C ASP A 200 25.18 11.66 -5.11
N GLY A 201 26.25 11.80 -5.90
CA GLY A 201 27.58 11.28 -5.59
C GLY A 201 27.80 9.79 -5.86
N ARG A 202 26.82 9.08 -6.44
CA ARG A 202 26.89 7.66 -6.83
C ARG A 202 26.56 7.47 -8.31
N ILE A 203 26.96 6.32 -8.87
CA ILE A 203 26.48 5.89 -10.20
C ILE A 203 25.21 5.07 -10.00
N VAL A 204 24.10 5.50 -10.60
CA VAL A 204 22.78 4.85 -10.48
C VAL A 204 22.41 3.98 -11.68
N GLY A 205 23.17 4.07 -12.77
CA GLY A 205 22.92 3.34 -14.01
C GLY A 205 24.03 3.52 -15.04
N VAL A 206 23.79 3.00 -16.24
CA VAL A 206 24.61 3.20 -17.43
C VAL A 206 23.72 3.43 -18.65
N CYS A 207 24.14 4.35 -19.52
CA CYS A 207 23.66 4.43 -20.90
C CYS A 207 24.76 3.90 -21.84
N LEU A 208 24.39 3.03 -22.78
CA LEU A 208 25.28 2.51 -23.81
C LEU A 208 24.82 3.01 -25.19
N ILE A 209 25.75 3.50 -26.00
CA ILE A 209 25.47 4.03 -27.34
C ILE A 209 26.43 3.33 -28.32
N GLY A 210 25.88 2.62 -29.31
CA GLY A 210 26.66 1.78 -30.24
C GLY A 210 26.39 2.12 -31.71
N TRP A 211 27.47 2.23 -32.47
CA TRP A 211 27.45 2.56 -33.90
C TRP A 211 27.78 1.34 -34.77
N GLU A 212 27.08 1.17 -35.89
CA GLU A 212 27.29 0.03 -36.81
C GLU A 212 28.39 0.28 -37.85
N ARG A 213 28.77 1.54 -38.05
CA ARG A 213 29.86 1.99 -38.92
C ARG A 213 30.84 2.81 -38.09
N ARG A 214 32.10 2.87 -38.51
CA ARG A 214 33.15 3.70 -37.90
C ARG A 214 32.63 5.09 -37.53
N HIS A 215 32.67 5.39 -36.25
CA HIS A 215 32.33 6.71 -35.70
C HIS A 215 33.59 7.40 -35.17
N GLU A 216 33.77 8.70 -35.46
CA GLU A 216 34.98 9.45 -35.12
C GLU A 216 34.73 10.40 -33.96
N PHE A 217 35.02 9.91 -32.75
CA PHE A 217 34.67 10.57 -31.50
C PHE A 217 35.41 11.88 -31.25
N GLY A 218 34.66 12.98 -31.14
CA GLY A 218 35.19 14.31 -30.87
C GLY A 218 35.44 14.61 -29.38
N PRO A 219 36.32 15.56 -29.03
CA PRO A 219 36.44 16.09 -27.66
C PRO A 219 35.18 16.86 -27.22
N GLU A 220 34.51 17.54 -28.17
CA GLU A 220 33.23 18.23 -27.99
C GLU A 220 32.12 17.20 -27.63
N GLU A 221 32.04 16.10 -28.40
CA GLU A 221 31.11 14.99 -28.17
C GLU A 221 31.30 14.31 -26.80
N ARG A 222 32.55 14.13 -26.32
CA ARG A 222 32.81 13.65 -24.95
C ARG A 222 32.14 14.53 -23.89
N SER A 223 32.17 15.85 -24.06
CA SER A 223 31.56 16.78 -23.13
C SER A 223 30.02 16.72 -23.19
N LEU A 224 29.46 16.58 -24.39
CA LEU A 224 28.04 16.37 -24.64
C LEU A 224 27.52 15.07 -23.99
N LEU A 225 28.25 13.97 -24.12
CA LEU A 225 27.91 12.68 -23.52
C LEU A 225 28.01 12.71 -21.99
N THR A 226 28.99 13.40 -21.41
CA THR A 226 29.09 13.59 -19.95
C THR A 226 27.94 14.45 -19.39
N ALA A 227 27.57 15.54 -20.06
CA ALA A 227 26.41 16.35 -19.68
C ALA A 227 25.09 15.57 -19.80
N THR A 228 24.95 14.77 -20.86
CA THR A 228 23.85 13.81 -21.05
C THR A 228 23.76 12.83 -19.90
N ALA A 229 24.88 12.23 -19.50
CA ALA A 229 24.92 11.21 -18.45
C ALA A 229 24.39 11.74 -17.09
N GLY A 230 24.80 12.94 -16.68
CA GLY A 230 24.32 13.55 -15.44
C GLY A 230 22.83 13.92 -15.47
N LEU A 231 22.33 14.44 -16.60
CA LEU A 231 20.89 14.72 -16.77
C LEU A 231 20.04 13.45 -16.66
N VAL A 232 20.49 12.35 -17.27
CA VAL A 232 19.76 11.07 -17.23
C VAL A 232 19.86 10.42 -15.85
N GLY A 233 21.03 10.48 -15.19
CA GLY A 233 21.19 10.00 -13.82
C GLY A 233 20.24 10.69 -12.84
N GLN A 234 20.17 12.02 -12.87
CA GLN A 234 19.25 12.77 -12.01
C GLN A 234 17.77 12.48 -12.33
N ALA A 235 17.44 12.29 -13.63
CA ALA A 235 16.08 11.93 -14.05
C ALA A 235 15.68 10.52 -13.59
N LEU A 236 16.60 9.54 -13.60
CA LEU A 236 16.37 8.21 -13.04
C LEU A 236 16.13 8.27 -11.53
N VAL A 237 16.96 8.98 -10.75
CA VAL A 237 16.73 9.13 -9.30
C VAL A 237 15.38 9.79 -9.00
N ARG A 238 15.02 10.84 -9.74
CA ARG A 238 13.72 11.50 -9.57
C ARG A 238 12.56 10.55 -9.92
N ALA A 239 12.68 9.74 -10.97
CA ALA A 239 11.67 8.76 -11.30
C ALA A 239 11.52 7.69 -10.20
N HIS A 240 12.63 7.14 -9.69
CA HIS A 240 12.62 6.19 -8.56
C HIS A 240 12.00 6.78 -7.29
N ALA A 241 12.26 8.05 -6.98
CA ALA A 241 11.65 8.71 -5.83
C ALA A 241 10.12 8.82 -5.99
N LEU A 242 9.64 9.24 -7.17
CA LEU A 242 8.21 9.32 -7.48
C LEU A 242 7.55 7.93 -7.46
N ASP A 243 8.12 6.95 -8.17
CA ASP A 243 7.63 5.57 -8.24
C ASP A 243 7.54 4.94 -6.83
N ALA A 244 8.53 5.18 -5.94
CA ALA A 244 8.52 4.68 -4.56
C ALA A 244 7.53 5.39 -3.63
N GLU A 245 7.38 6.72 -3.74
CA GLU A 245 6.36 7.47 -3.00
C GLU A 245 4.94 7.07 -3.44
N HIS A 246 4.74 6.79 -4.75
CA HIS A 246 3.49 6.23 -5.30
C HIS A 246 3.18 4.83 -4.76
N GLU A 247 4.17 3.94 -4.64
CA GLU A 247 3.97 2.62 -4.03
C GLU A 247 3.60 2.72 -2.55
N LEU A 248 4.23 3.62 -1.79
CA LEU A 248 3.93 3.86 -0.38
C LEU A 248 2.52 4.45 -0.17
N ALA A 249 2.14 5.45 -0.98
CA ALA A 249 0.77 5.98 -1.03
C ALA A 249 -0.27 4.88 -1.28
N THR A 250 -0.03 4.05 -2.30
CA THR A 250 -0.88 2.91 -2.66
C THR A 250 -0.94 1.86 -1.55
N MET A 251 0.16 1.61 -0.83
CA MET A 251 0.22 0.66 0.27
C MET A 251 -0.56 1.14 1.49
N LEU A 252 -0.44 2.41 1.86
CA LEU A 252 -1.21 3.03 2.93
C LEU A 252 -2.72 2.96 2.63
N GLN A 253 -3.15 3.42 1.45
CA GLN A 253 -4.55 3.39 1.00
C GLN A 253 -5.14 1.96 1.07
N ARG A 254 -4.40 0.94 0.60
CA ARG A 254 -4.79 -0.48 0.69
C ARG A 254 -4.78 -1.07 2.11
N SER A 255 -4.10 -0.41 3.06
CA SER A 255 -4.11 -0.81 4.47
C SER A 255 -5.33 -0.25 5.21
N LEU A 256 -5.79 0.93 4.82
CA LEU A 256 -6.89 1.68 5.44
C LEU A 256 -8.28 1.18 5.00
N LEU A 257 -8.39 0.49 3.88
CA LEU A 257 -9.65 -0.08 3.34
C LEU A 257 -9.91 -1.54 3.75
N PRO A 258 -11.16 -2.06 3.65
CA PRO A 258 -11.49 -3.46 3.95
C PRO A 258 -10.81 -4.46 2.98
N ARG A 259 -9.90 -5.30 3.48
CA ARG A 259 -9.16 -6.30 2.66
C ARG A 259 -10.02 -7.47 2.13
N LYS A 260 -11.17 -7.74 2.76
CA LYS A 260 -12.22 -8.67 2.30
C LYS A 260 -13.54 -8.19 2.90
N LEU A 261 -14.62 -8.23 2.12
CA LEU A 261 -15.97 -8.02 2.63
C LEU A 261 -16.45 -9.27 3.40
N PRO A 262 -17.36 -9.10 4.38
CA PRO A 262 -18.05 -10.22 5.03
C PRO A 262 -18.97 -10.96 4.05
N GLU A 263 -19.27 -12.22 4.36
CA GLU A 263 -20.33 -12.98 3.68
C GLU A 263 -21.67 -12.65 4.35
N LEU A 264 -22.67 -12.24 3.57
CA LEU A 264 -23.92 -11.67 4.10
C LEU A 264 -25.09 -12.67 4.01
N PRO A 265 -25.93 -12.78 5.05
CA PRO A 265 -27.09 -13.67 5.03
C PRO A 265 -28.20 -13.06 4.16
N GLY A 266 -28.33 -13.52 2.92
CA GLY A 266 -29.39 -13.03 2.00
C GLY A 266 -28.98 -11.83 1.13
N GLY A 267 -27.69 -11.65 0.84
CA GLY A 267 -27.25 -10.65 -0.14
C GLY A 267 -25.79 -10.83 -0.55
N VAL A 268 -25.37 -10.03 -1.53
CA VAL A 268 -23.99 -9.99 -2.05
C VAL A 268 -23.51 -8.55 -2.11
N ALA A 269 -22.54 -8.21 -1.26
CA ALA A 269 -21.83 -6.94 -1.33
C ALA A 269 -20.62 -7.04 -2.27
N VAL A 270 -20.42 -6.02 -3.10
CA VAL A 270 -19.26 -5.86 -3.98
C VAL A 270 -18.77 -4.44 -3.89
N THR A 271 -17.46 -4.26 -3.73
CA THR A 271 -16.84 -2.94 -3.77
C THR A 271 -15.87 -2.79 -4.94
N ARG A 272 -15.63 -1.54 -5.30
CA ARG A 272 -14.51 -1.11 -6.11
C ARG A 272 -13.90 0.15 -5.52
N TYR A 273 -12.61 0.31 -5.76
CA TYR A 273 -11.86 1.52 -5.47
C TYR A 273 -10.91 1.75 -6.63
N LEU A 274 -10.85 2.98 -7.15
CA LEU A 274 -9.93 3.37 -8.20
C LEU A 274 -9.41 4.78 -7.88
N PRO A 275 -8.10 4.95 -7.63
CA PRO A 275 -7.58 6.23 -7.16
C PRO A 275 -7.48 7.30 -8.25
N ALA A 276 -7.30 8.55 -7.83
CA ALA A 276 -7.03 9.68 -8.71
C ALA A 276 -5.84 9.40 -9.64
N THR A 277 -5.89 9.89 -10.89
CA THR A 277 -4.85 9.57 -11.91
C THR A 277 -3.77 10.66 -12.05
N MET A 278 -3.61 11.48 -11.01
CA MET A 278 -2.77 12.68 -10.94
C MET A 278 -2.08 12.73 -9.57
N GLY A 279 -0.88 13.31 -9.51
CA GLY A 279 -0.18 13.57 -8.25
C GLY A 279 0.30 12.34 -7.47
N LEU A 280 0.81 12.58 -6.26
CA LEU A 280 1.30 11.60 -5.26
C LEU A 280 0.25 11.42 -4.15
N GLU A 281 -1.01 11.48 -4.54
CA GLU A 281 -2.11 11.90 -3.67
C GLU A 281 -2.86 10.67 -3.13
N VAL A 282 -3.25 10.72 -1.85
CA VAL A 282 -3.85 9.57 -1.13
C VAL A 282 -5.31 9.91 -0.84
N GLY A 283 -6.24 9.15 -1.42
CA GLY A 283 -7.65 9.49 -1.39
C GLY A 283 -8.31 9.55 -0.02
N GLY A 284 -9.22 10.52 0.13
CA GLY A 284 -10.11 10.67 1.28
C GLY A 284 -11.26 9.66 1.31
N ASP A 285 -11.64 9.12 0.15
CA ASP A 285 -12.68 8.11 -0.03
C ASP A 285 -12.50 6.86 0.86
N TRP A 286 -13.59 6.42 1.50
CA TRP A 286 -13.69 5.10 2.14
C TRP A 286 -15.04 4.43 1.99
N TYR A 287 -15.04 3.12 2.23
CA TYR A 287 -16.24 2.32 2.43
C TYR A 287 -16.03 1.31 3.56
N ASP A 288 -17.12 0.81 4.15
CA ASP A 288 -17.07 -0.40 4.95
C ASP A 288 -18.40 -1.18 4.92
N VAL A 289 -18.33 -2.47 5.25
CA VAL A 289 -19.48 -3.36 5.42
C VAL A 289 -19.35 -4.05 6.78
N ILE A 290 -20.33 -3.84 7.64
CA ILE A 290 -20.29 -4.19 9.06
C ILE A 290 -21.49 -5.10 9.36
N PRO A 291 -21.29 -6.41 9.60
CA PRO A 291 -22.34 -7.27 10.12
C PRO A 291 -22.66 -6.85 11.56
N LEU A 292 -23.94 -6.64 11.85
CA LEU A 292 -24.44 -6.20 13.14
C LEU A 292 -25.19 -7.33 13.88
N ALA A 293 -25.83 -7.00 14.99
CA ALA A 293 -26.64 -7.95 15.76
C ALA A 293 -27.93 -8.35 15.02
N ASP A 294 -28.51 -9.47 15.46
CA ASP A 294 -29.86 -9.97 15.10
C ASP A 294 -30.22 -10.16 13.61
N GLY A 295 -29.30 -9.90 12.67
CA GLY A 295 -29.51 -10.04 11.21
C GLY A 295 -29.18 -8.79 10.40
N HIS A 296 -28.90 -7.68 11.07
CA HIS A 296 -28.63 -6.39 10.45
C HIS A 296 -27.24 -6.30 9.80
N VAL A 297 -27.11 -5.45 8.78
CA VAL A 297 -25.85 -5.14 8.09
C VAL A 297 -25.77 -3.63 7.85
N ALA A 298 -24.77 -2.98 8.41
CA ALA A 298 -24.45 -1.60 8.08
C ALA A 298 -23.52 -1.51 6.86
N LEU A 299 -23.94 -0.71 5.89
CA LEU A 299 -23.16 -0.22 4.76
C LEU A 299 -22.71 1.21 5.06
N VAL A 300 -21.44 1.50 4.80
CA VAL A 300 -20.85 2.83 4.99
C VAL A 300 -20.10 3.22 3.75
N ILE A 301 -20.29 4.46 3.29
CA ILE A 301 -19.39 5.14 2.36
C ILE A 301 -19.15 6.57 2.85
N GLY A 302 -18.03 7.16 2.48
CA GLY A 302 -17.75 8.57 2.72
C GLY A 302 -16.51 9.05 1.99
N ASP A 303 -16.31 10.35 2.01
CA ASP A 303 -15.12 11.06 1.50
C ASP A 303 -14.61 12.02 2.57
N VAL A 304 -13.29 12.26 2.61
CA VAL A 304 -12.65 13.30 3.43
C VAL A 304 -12.06 14.35 2.50
N GLN A 305 -12.38 15.61 2.75
CA GLN A 305 -12.04 16.73 1.87
C GLN A 305 -10.58 16.72 1.37
N GLY A 306 -10.40 16.31 0.11
CA GLY A 306 -9.14 16.38 -0.63
C GLY A 306 -8.19 15.21 -0.40
N HIS A 307 -7.45 14.87 -1.44
CA HIS A 307 -6.62 13.69 -1.59
C HIS A 307 -5.20 13.89 -0.99
N SER A 308 -5.03 13.65 0.31
CA SER A 308 -3.76 13.84 1.03
C SER A 308 -3.50 12.83 2.15
N ALA A 309 -2.25 12.68 2.59
CA ALA A 309 -1.91 11.83 3.73
C ALA A 309 -2.63 12.23 5.04
N ALA A 310 -2.98 13.51 5.21
CA ALA A 310 -3.80 13.98 6.32
C ALA A 310 -5.26 13.49 6.19
N ALA A 311 -5.87 13.66 5.01
CA ALA A 311 -7.21 13.16 4.72
C ALA A 311 -7.29 11.62 4.85
N ALA A 312 -6.30 10.88 4.36
CA ALA A 312 -6.19 9.43 4.53
C ALA A 312 -6.08 9.00 6.02
N THR A 313 -5.44 9.83 6.85
CA THR A 313 -5.37 9.60 8.30
C THR A 313 -6.75 9.79 8.96
N ILE A 314 -7.43 10.89 8.65
CA ILE A 314 -8.82 11.15 9.08
C ILE A 314 -9.75 10.02 8.59
N MET A 315 -9.64 9.61 7.32
CA MET A 315 -10.42 8.54 6.71
C MET A 315 -10.31 7.23 7.50
N GLY A 316 -9.08 6.80 7.84
CA GLY A 316 -8.84 5.61 8.66
C GLY A 316 -9.46 5.71 10.06
N GLN A 317 -9.39 6.89 10.67
CA GLN A 317 -9.98 7.16 11.98
C GLN A 317 -11.51 7.16 11.93
N MET A 318 -12.12 7.85 10.96
CA MET A 318 -13.57 7.92 10.75
C MET A 318 -14.17 6.55 10.47
N ARG A 319 -13.55 5.78 9.56
CA ARG A 319 -13.94 4.38 9.29
C ARG A 319 -13.91 3.53 10.56
N THR A 320 -12.85 3.67 11.36
CA THR A 320 -12.70 2.91 12.62
C THR A 320 -13.73 3.32 13.67
N ALA A 321 -14.01 4.61 13.82
CA ALA A 321 -14.97 5.15 14.79
C ALA A 321 -16.41 4.75 14.46
N ILE A 322 -16.85 4.94 13.21
CA ILE A 322 -18.18 4.52 12.73
C ILE A 322 -18.36 3.01 12.95
N ARG A 323 -17.34 2.20 12.61
CA ARG A 323 -17.34 0.76 12.86
C ARG A 323 -17.44 0.40 14.34
N ALA A 324 -16.79 1.14 15.24
CA ALA A 324 -16.88 0.92 16.68
C ALA A 324 -18.30 1.21 17.20
N TYR A 325 -18.83 2.41 16.95
CA TYR A 325 -20.16 2.81 17.45
C TYR A 325 -21.30 1.94 16.92
N ALA A 326 -21.20 1.49 15.65
CA ALA A 326 -22.15 0.55 15.06
C ALA A 326 -22.10 -0.83 15.72
N VAL A 327 -20.91 -1.38 15.96
CA VAL A 327 -20.73 -2.69 16.63
C VAL A 327 -21.13 -2.65 18.12
N GLU A 328 -21.10 -1.47 18.75
CA GLU A 328 -21.67 -1.24 20.09
C GLU A 328 -23.21 -1.21 20.12
N GLY A 329 -23.88 -1.23 18.97
CA GLY A 329 -25.34 -1.24 18.86
C GLY A 329 -26.00 0.13 19.04
N HIS A 330 -25.32 1.21 18.66
CA HIS A 330 -25.94 2.53 18.54
C HIS A 330 -26.80 2.61 17.26
N PRO A 331 -27.94 3.33 17.29
CA PRO A 331 -28.74 3.55 16.09
C PRO A 331 -28.03 4.46 15.07
N PRO A 332 -28.43 4.43 13.78
CA PRO A 332 -27.73 5.11 12.67
C PRO A 332 -27.44 6.59 12.89
N ASP A 333 -28.40 7.33 13.44
CA ASP A 333 -28.33 8.76 13.74
C ASP A 333 -27.26 9.06 14.80
N VAL A 334 -27.22 8.26 15.87
CA VAL A 334 -26.25 8.36 16.96
C VAL A 334 -24.85 7.95 16.50
N VAL A 335 -24.71 6.94 15.64
CA VAL A 335 -23.42 6.55 15.04
C VAL A 335 -22.79 7.72 14.27
N VAL A 336 -23.58 8.37 13.40
CA VAL A 336 -23.12 9.50 12.59
C VAL A 336 -22.87 10.75 13.45
N ALA A 337 -23.73 11.02 14.44
CA ALA A 337 -23.54 12.14 15.38
C ALA A 337 -22.30 11.97 16.28
N HIS A 338 -21.97 10.74 16.72
CA HIS A 338 -20.75 10.45 17.45
C HIS A 338 -19.50 10.59 16.57
N ALA A 339 -19.55 10.12 15.33
CA ALA A 339 -18.47 10.31 14.36
C ALA A 339 -18.22 11.81 14.06
N ASN A 340 -19.29 12.61 13.93
CA ASN A 340 -19.19 14.07 13.78
C ASN A 340 -18.47 14.73 14.97
N ARG A 341 -18.87 14.40 16.21
CA ARG A 341 -18.24 14.94 17.42
C ARG A 341 -16.78 14.54 17.56
N LEU A 342 -16.42 13.32 17.15
CA LEU A 342 -15.02 12.88 17.14
C LEU A 342 -14.19 13.74 16.16
N LEU A 343 -14.69 13.96 14.94
CA LEU A 343 -13.97 14.74 13.94
C LEU A 343 -13.76 16.20 14.36
N VAL A 344 -14.77 16.84 14.95
CA VAL A 344 -14.61 18.18 15.56
C VAL A 344 -13.61 18.15 16.72
N GLY A 345 -13.65 17.10 17.55
CA GLY A 345 -12.73 16.90 18.68
C GLY A 345 -11.27 16.62 18.28
N MET A 346 -10.97 16.47 16.98
CA MET A 346 -9.61 16.33 16.44
C MET A 346 -8.95 17.66 16.05
N GLU A 347 -9.66 18.79 16.17
CA GLU A 347 -9.17 20.15 15.84
C GLU A 347 -8.60 20.27 14.42
N THR A 348 -9.17 19.53 13.46
CA THR A 348 -8.78 19.54 12.05
C THR A 348 -9.58 20.56 11.23
N ASP A 349 -8.93 21.17 10.24
CA ASP A 349 -9.60 22.02 9.23
C ASP A 349 -10.35 21.21 8.16
N LEU A 350 -10.19 19.88 8.13
CA LEU A 350 -10.82 18.98 7.15
C LEU A 350 -12.22 18.52 7.59
N PHE A 351 -13.20 18.60 6.69
CA PHE A 351 -14.50 17.96 6.86
C PHE A 351 -14.60 16.64 6.08
N ALA A 352 -15.63 15.84 6.37
CA ALA A 352 -15.91 14.59 5.66
C ALA A 352 -17.39 14.45 5.28
N THR A 353 -17.69 13.94 4.09
CA THR A 353 -19.05 13.49 3.74
C THR A 353 -19.22 12.02 4.11
N CYS A 354 -20.44 11.61 4.49
CA CYS A 354 -20.73 10.21 4.82
C CYS A 354 -22.18 9.84 4.48
N CYS A 355 -22.39 8.62 3.98
CA CYS A 355 -23.69 7.96 3.95
C CYS A 355 -23.60 6.63 4.69
N TYR A 356 -24.44 6.48 5.71
CA TYR A 356 -24.57 5.27 6.52
C TYR A 356 -25.95 4.65 6.27
N ALA A 357 -26.03 3.35 6.05
CA ALA A 357 -27.29 2.63 5.87
C ALA A 357 -27.27 1.32 6.67
N ASP A 358 -28.18 1.19 7.64
CA ASP A 358 -28.41 -0.05 8.39
C ASP A 358 -29.56 -0.82 7.73
N LEU A 359 -29.33 -2.04 7.28
CA LEU A 359 -30.32 -2.89 6.61
C LEU A 359 -30.61 -4.14 7.46
N ASP A 360 -31.88 -4.35 7.81
CA ASP A 360 -32.36 -5.67 8.24
C ASP A 360 -32.43 -6.61 7.03
N MET A 361 -31.64 -7.68 7.05
CA MET A 361 -31.61 -8.69 6.00
C MET A 361 -32.82 -9.66 6.03
N GLU A 362 -33.69 -9.58 7.05
CA GLU A 362 -34.86 -10.44 7.19
C GLU A 362 -36.10 -9.87 6.51
N GLU A 363 -36.53 -8.67 6.87
CA GLU A 363 -37.68 -7.97 6.30
C GLU A 363 -37.29 -7.07 5.11
N GLY A 364 -36.03 -6.63 5.03
CA GLY A 364 -35.54 -5.72 3.99
C GLY A 364 -35.75 -4.24 4.32
N GLU A 365 -36.07 -3.89 5.56
CA GLU A 365 -36.16 -2.50 6.00
C GLU A 365 -34.75 -1.91 6.21
N ALA A 366 -34.51 -0.73 5.64
CA ALA A 366 -33.24 -0.03 5.71
C ALA A 366 -33.40 1.40 6.26
N TRP A 367 -32.49 1.80 7.15
CA TRP A 367 -32.41 3.12 7.77
C TRP A 367 -31.15 3.86 7.32
N PHE A 368 -31.35 4.91 6.53
CA PHE A 368 -30.29 5.73 5.95
C PHE A 368 -30.09 7.02 6.76
N VAL A 369 -28.84 7.41 6.95
CA VAL A 369 -28.43 8.69 7.53
C VAL A 369 -27.32 9.29 6.67
N ARG A 370 -27.50 10.55 6.25
CA ARG A 370 -26.62 11.24 5.29
C ARG A 370 -26.04 12.51 5.89
N ALA A 371 -24.73 12.67 5.77
CA ALA A 371 -23.97 13.83 6.24
C ALA A 371 -23.23 14.45 5.05
N GLY A 372 -23.83 15.45 4.39
CA GLY A 372 -23.29 16.13 3.20
C GLY A 372 -23.14 15.30 1.91
N HIS A 373 -23.16 13.96 2.00
CA HIS A 373 -22.88 13.05 0.90
C HIS A 373 -23.99 13.01 -0.17
N ILE A 374 -23.70 12.45 -1.34
CA ILE A 374 -24.67 12.30 -2.44
C ILE A 374 -25.71 11.20 -2.17
N GLN A 375 -26.84 11.23 -2.89
CA GLN A 375 -27.98 10.35 -2.62
C GLN A 375 -27.71 8.89 -3.04
N PRO A 376 -28.17 7.89 -2.26
CA PRO A 376 -28.08 6.48 -2.65
C PRO A 376 -28.84 6.19 -3.95
N LEU A 377 -28.29 5.34 -4.81
CA LEU A 377 -28.95 4.91 -6.04
C LEU A 377 -29.54 3.51 -5.86
N LEU A 378 -30.78 3.33 -6.28
CA LEU A 378 -31.50 2.05 -6.22
C LEU A 378 -31.84 1.55 -7.62
N ARG A 379 -31.79 0.23 -7.79
CA ARG A 379 -32.33 -0.48 -8.96
C ARG A 379 -33.27 -1.57 -8.45
N HIS A 380 -34.55 -1.45 -8.75
CA HIS A 380 -35.56 -2.41 -8.34
C HIS A 380 -35.46 -3.73 -9.15
N PRO A 381 -36.13 -4.81 -8.72
CA PRO A 381 -36.08 -6.10 -9.41
C PRO A 381 -36.63 -6.04 -10.86
N ASP A 382 -37.51 -5.10 -11.17
CA ASP A 382 -38.08 -4.90 -12.51
C ASP A 382 -37.15 -4.15 -13.49
N GLY A 383 -36.01 -3.63 -13.01
CA GLY A 383 -35.04 -2.88 -13.81
C GLY A 383 -35.23 -1.35 -13.80
N THR A 384 -36.25 -0.83 -13.11
CA THR A 384 -36.36 0.62 -12.87
C THR A 384 -35.26 1.09 -11.91
N THR A 385 -34.77 2.33 -12.09
CA THR A 385 -33.76 2.94 -11.22
C THR A 385 -34.21 4.26 -10.62
N GLU A 386 -34.13 4.36 -9.31
CA GLU A 386 -34.39 5.57 -8.54
C GLU A 386 -33.14 6.08 -7.83
N GLU A 387 -33.31 7.24 -7.24
CA GLU A 387 -32.34 7.95 -6.42
C GLU A 387 -33.09 8.24 -5.14
N LEU A 388 -32.63 7.65 -4.05
CA LEU A 388 -33.37 7.61 -2.80
C LEU A 388 -33.26 8.98 -2.13
N ASP A 389 -34.41 9.62 -1.90
CA ASP A 389 -34.46 10.94 -1.26
C ASP A 389 -34.23 10.80 0.24
N VAL A 390 -32.96 10.70 0.64
CA VAL A 390 -32.53 10.62 2.04
C VAL A 390 -32.33 12.04 2.57
N GLU A 391 -33.04 12.38 3.66
CA GLU A 391 -32.80 13.63 4.39
C GLU A 391 -31.35 13.67 4.91
N GLY A 392 -30.71 14.85 4.88
CA GLY A 392 -29.28 14.94 5.16
C GLY A 392 -28.91 16.13 6.05
N GLY A 393 -27.97 15.88 6.98
CA GLY A 393 -27.26 16.91 7.72
C GLY A 393 -26.08 17.51 6.92
N PRO A 394 -25.36 18.48 7.51
CA PRO A 394 -24.11 19.02 6.92
C PRO A 394 -23.02 17.94 6.83
N PRO A 395 -21.89 18.20 6.15
CA PRO A 395 -20.71 17.34 6.26
C PRO A 395 -20.21 17.26 7.71
N LEU A 396 -19.63 16.11 8.06
CA LEU A 396 -19.02 15.83 9.36
C LEU A 396 -17.84 16.79 9.60
N GLY A 397 -17.69 17.28 10.83
CA GLY A 397 -16.65 18.25 11.20
C GLY A 397 -17.08 19.72 11.05
N VAL A 398 -18.12 20.03 10.27
CA VAL A 398 -18.51 21.43 9.98
C VAL A 398 -19.31 22.08 11.12
N VAL A 399 -20.14 21.32 11.83
CA VAL A 399 -20.97 21.80 12.95
C VAL A 399 -21.04 20.73 14.04
N ALA A 400 -20.54 21.03 15.24
CA ALA A 400 -20.41 20.06 16.34
C ALA A 400 -21.74 19.42 16.78
N ASP A 401 -22.77 20.25 16.97
CA ASP A 401 -24.10 19.85 17.41
C ASP A 401 -25.08 19.73 16.22
N ALA A 402 -24.60 19.20 15.09
CA ALA A 402 -25.45 18.90 13.94
C ALA A 402 -26.41 17.75 14.24
N GLU A 403 -27.66 17.90 13.81
CA GLU A 403 -28.65 16.82 13.74
C GLU A 403 -28.52 16.11 12.38
N PHE A 404 -28.62 14.77 12.41
CA PHE A 404 -28.53 13.91 11.23
C PHE A 404 -29.82 13.08 11.14
N PRO A 405 -30.79 13.46 10.30
CA PRO A 405 -32.08 12.78 10.22
C PRO A 405 -31.94 11.37 9.63
N MET A 406 -32.86 10.49 10.03
CA MET A 406 -32.88 9.08 9.64
C MET A 406 -34.08 8.79 8.73
N THR A 407 -33.80 8.39 7.49
CA THR A 407 -34.81 8.07 6.47
C THR A 407 -34.97 6.56 6.35
N ALA A 408 -36.19 6.03 6.46
CA ALA A 408 -36.47 4.61 6.30
C ALA A 408 -36.94 4.27 4.87
N ALA A 409 -36.45 3.17 4.30
CA ALA A 409 -36.83 2.67 2.98
C ALA A 409 -36.87 1.14 2.95
N GLY A 410 -37.81 0.55 2.20
CA GLY A 410 -37.97 -0.90 2.07
C GLY A 410 -37.34 -1.45 0.79
N LEU A 411 -36.40 -2.39 0.91
CA LEU A 411 -35.77 -3.08 -0.21
C LEU A 411 -36.50 -4.38 -0.54
N SER A 412 -36.76 -4.62 -1.83
CA SER A 412 -37.32 -5.89 -2.30
C SER A 412 -36.21 -6.90 -2.63
N SER A 413 -36.50 -8.19 -2.50
CA SER A 413 -35.60 -9.25 -3.00
C SER A 413 -35.33 -9.05 -4.50
N GLY A 414 -34.05 -8.97 -4.87
CA GLY A 414 -33.56 -8.63 -6.20
C GLY A 414 -33.17 -7.15 -6.38
N THR A 415 -33.36 -6.28 -5.38
CA THR A 415 -32.90 -4.88 -5.43
C THR A 415 -31.37 -4.79 -5.38
N LEU A 416 -30.79 -3.95 -6.22
CA LEU A 416 -29.42 -3.45 -6.08
C LEU A 416 -29.45 -2.05 -5.43
N LEU A 417 -28.68 -1.88 -4.36
CA LEU A 417 -28.34 -0.60 -3.75
C LEU A 417 -26.91 -0.25 -4.14
N ALA A 418 -26.69 0.99 -4.58
CA ALA A 418 -25.39 1.54 -4.93
C ALA A 418 -25.11 2.81 -4.13
N LEU A 419 -24.05 2.75 -3.33
CA LEU A 419 -23.45 3.89 -2.64
C LEU A 419 -22.17 4.25 -3.39
N VAL A 420 -22.00 5.51 -3.76
CA VAL A 420 -20.93 5.99 -4.66
C VAL A 420 -20.41 7.33 -4.17
N THR A 421 -19.12 7.62 -4.40
CA THR A 421 -18.54 8.95 -4.15
C THR A 421 -18.64 9.85 -5.39
N ASP A 422 -18.41 11.14 -5.21
CA ASP A 422 -18.61 12.17 -6.24
C ASP A 422 -17.67 11.99 -7.44
N GLY A 423 -16.43 11.51 -7.27
CA GLY A 423 -15.53 11.17 -8.38
C GLY A 423 -16.06 10.12 -9.39
N LEU A 424 -17.16 9.40 -9.08
CA LEU A 424 -17.86 8.56 -10.07
C LEU A 424 -18.78 9.38 -10.99
N VAL A 425 -19.31 10.50 -10.51
CA VAL A 425 -20.43 11.26 -11.07
C VAL A 425 -20.11 12.73 -11.38
N GLU A 426 -19.01 13.27 -10.90
CA GLU A 426 -18.51 14.62 -11.15
C GLU A 426 -17.07 14.57 -11.73
N SER A 427 -16.69 15.59 -12.50
CA SER A 427 -15.31 15.82 -12.96
C SER A 427 -15.20 17.22 -13.56
N ALA A 428 -14.01 17.68 -13.95
CA ALA A 428 -13.83 18.97 -14.62
C ALA A 428 -14.57 19.12 -15.98
N ARG A 429 -15.31 18.09 -16.43
CA ARG A 429 -16.14 18.08 -17.65
C ARG A 429 -17.51 17.39 -17.46
N LEU A 430 -17.88 17.03 -16.24
CA LEU A 430 -19.13 16.32 -15.94
C LEU A 430 -19.79 16.97 -14.72
N ASP A 431 -20.98 17.51 -14.94
CA ASP A 431 -21.85 18.03 -13.88
C ASP A 431 -22.52 16.86 -13.12
N LEU A 432 -22.70 17.01 -11.81
CA LEU A 432 -23.24 15.99 -10.91
C LEU A 432 -24.60 15.43 -11.38
N ASP A 433 -25.55 16.28 -11.78
CA ASP A 433 -26.88 15.87 -12.28
C ASP A 433 -26.77 15.06 -13.59
N ASP A 434 -25.68 15.26 -14.32
CA ASP A 434 -25.37 14.62 -15.59
C ASP A 434 -24.65 13.27 -15.38
N GLY A 435 -23.84 13.13 -14.33
CA GLY A 435 -23.19 11.89 -13.93
C GLY A 435 -24.07 10.93 -13.14
N VAL A 436 -24.83 11.41 -12.15
CA VAL A 436 -25.82 10.59 -11.41
C VAL A 436 -26.80 9.93 -12.39
N ARG A 437 -27.25 10.69 -13.40
CA ARG A 437 -28.11 10.17 -14.47
C ARG A 437 -27.43 9.12 -15.35
N ARG A 438 -26.11 9.19 -15.56
CA ARG A 438 -25.33 8.15 -16.27
C ARG A 438 -25.20 6.89 -15.42
N ALA A 439 -24.89 7.03 -14.12
CA ALA A 439 -24.84 5.91 -13.17
C ALA A 439 -26.18 5.16 -13.10
N ARG A 440 -27.30 5.89 -12.96
CA ARG A 440 -28.66 5.32 -13.01
C ARG A 440 -29.00 4.64 -14.35
N GLN A 441 -28.42 5.08 -15.46
CA GLN A 441 -28.57 4.43 -16.78
C GLN A 441 -27.71 3.18 -16.95
N ALA A 442 -26.53 3.11 -16.32
CA ALA A 442 -25.72 1.90 -16.26
C ALA A 442 -26.40 0.84 -15.39
N LEU A 443 -26.81 1.20 -14.16
CA LEU A 443 -27.56 0.32 -13.24
C LEU A 443 -28.80 -0.29 -13.89
N ALA A 444 -29.55 0.48 -14.70
CA ALA A 444 -30.75 -0.01 -15.39
C ALA A 444 -30.45 -1.03 -16.51
N ARG A 445 -29.23 -1.00 -17.10
CA ARG A 445 -28.81 -1.90 -18.20
C ARG A 445 -28.08 -3.14 -17.71
N ALA A 446 -27.32 -3.00 -16.64
CA ALA A 446 -26.47 -4.05 -16.10
C ALA A 446 -27.29 -5.26 -15.60
N ASP A 447 -26.68 -6.45 -15.68
CA ASP A 447 -27.27 -7.70 -15.20
C ASP A 447 -27.08 -7.84 -13.68
N PRO A 448 -28.16 -7.79 -12.86
CA PRO A 448 -28.05 -7.92 -11.41
C PRO A 448 -27.59 -9.31 -10.96
N ALA A 449 -27.53 -10.31 -11.84
CA ALA A 449 -26.94 -11.61 -11.51
C ALA A 449 -25.45 -11.51 -11.16
N ASP A 450 -24.71 -10.56 -11.77
CA ASP A 450 -23.29 -10.29 -11.51
C ASP A 450 -23.06 -8.84 -11.02
N PRO A 451 -23.13 -8.58 -9.70
CA PRO A 451 -22.75 -7.30 -9.11
C PRO A 451 -21.27 -6.93 -9.32
N GLY A 452 -20.41 -7.87 -9.73
CA GLY A 452 -19.04 -7.59 -10.18
C GLY A 452 -19.04 -6.84 -11.50
N GLY A 453 -19.65 -7.41 -12.53
CA GLY A 453 -19.86 -6.78 -13.83
C GLY A 453 -20.63 -5.45 -13.75
N VAL A 454 -21.65 -5.35 -12.88
CA VAL A 454 -22.36 -4.08 -12.63
C VAL A 454 -21.41 -2.99 -12.11
N ALA A 455 -20.50 -3.33 -11.19
CA ALA A 455 -19.53 -2.38 -10.67
C ALA A 455 -18.50 -1.96 -11.74
N ASP A 456 -18.06 -2.89 -12.58
CA ASP A 456 -17.12 -2.61 -13.66
C ASP A 456 -17.75 -1.81 -14.82
N GLU A 457 -19.06 -1.98 -15.10
CA GLU A 457 -19.80 -1.14 -16.05
C GLU A 457 -19.97 0.30 -15.51
N LEU A 458 -20.29 0.46 -14.23
CA LEU A 458 -20.46 1.77 -13.58
C LEU A 458 -19.19 2.63 -13.64
N LEU A 459 -18.02 2.03 -13.43
CA LEU A 459 -16.73 2.73 -13.44
C LEU A 459 -16.30 3.20 -14.82
N GLY A 460 -16.74 2.52 -15.89
CA GLY A 460 -16.31 2.77 -17.26
C GLY A 460 -14.82 2.44 -17.53
N GLY A 461 -14.43 2.51 -18.80
CA GLY A 461 -13.09 2.13 -19.23
C GLY A 461 -12.01 3.20 -19.00
N HIS A 462 -11.03 2.88 -18.14
CA HIS A 462 -9.65 3.41 -18.07
C HIS A 462 -9.38 4.84 -18.56
N SER A 463 -10.26 5.78 -18.22
CA SER A 463 -10.07 7.20 -18.49
C SER A 463 -9.31 7.84 -17.32
N ARG A 464 -8.46 8.84 -17.59
CA ARG A 464 -7.90 9.68 -16.52
C ARG A 464 -9.04 10.29 -15.72
N ARG A 465 -8.94 10.20 -14.39
CA ARG A 465 -9.86 10.83 -13.44
C ARG A 465 -9.17 11.95 -12.71
N ASP A 466 -9.96 12.98 -12.43
CA ASP A 466 -9.53 14.17 -11.70
C ASP A 466 -9.51 13.93 -10.18
N ASP A 467 -10.24 12.91 -9.68
CA ASP A 467 -10.37 12.56 -8.26
C ASP A 467 -10.43 11.02 -8.02
N ASP A 468 -10.39 10.60 -6.75
CA ASP A 468 -10.57 9.22 -6.28
C ASP A 468 -12.02 8.72 -6.47
N VAL A 469 -12.23 7.39 -6.49
CA VAL A 469 -13.56 6.78 -6.66
C VAL A 469 -13.74 5.49 -5.85
N ALA A 470 -14.62 5.54 -4.87
CA ALA A 470 -15.20 4.41 -4.16
C ALA A 470 -16.62 4.09 -4.66
N LEU A 471 -16.91 2.79 -4.72
CA LEU A 471 -18.21 2.24 -5.09
C LEU A 471 -18.50 1.04 -4.19
N LEU A 472 -19.64 1.09 -3.49
CA LEU A 472 -20.18 0.01 -2.67
C LEU A 472 -21.55 -0.40 -3.20
N LEU A 473 -21.62 -1.56 -3.84
CA LEU A 473 -22.85 -2.21 -4.25
C LEU A 473 -23.29 -3.25 -3.22
N LEU A 474 -24.58 -3.32 -2.94
CA LEU A 474 -25.23 -4.46 -2.32
C LEU A 474 -26.36 -4.96 -3.21
N ARG A 475 -26.37 -6.24 -3.58
CA ARG A 475 -27.60 -6.91 -4.01
C ARG A 475 -28.28 -7.53 -2.80
N TYR A 476 -29.51 -7.12 -2.52
CA TYR A 476 -30.35 -7.72 -1.50
C TYR A 476 -31.18 -8.84 -2.13
N ASP A 477 -30.88 -10.09 -1.76
CA ASP A 477 -31.60 -11.29 -2.23
C ASP A 477 -32.69 -11.73 -1.24
N GLY A 478 -32.66 -11.25 0.00
CA GLY A 478 -33.51 -11.69 1.11
C GLY A 478 -33.02 -12.99 1.76
N MET A 479 -33.26 -13.15 3.07
CA MET A 479 -32.90 -14.39 3.76
C MET A 479 -33.75 -15.59 3.30
N ARG A 480 -33.08 -16.60 2.73
CA ARG A 480 -33.70 -17.86 2.27
C ARG A 480 -34.35 -18.69 3.38
N VAL A 481 -33.90 -18.51 4.62
CA VAL A 481 -34.46 -19.11 5.84
C VAL A 481 -34.45 -18.02 6.90
N ARG A 482 -35.64 -17.63 7.38
CA ARG A 482 -35.78 -16.61 8.42
C ARG A 482 -35.47 -17.17 9.81
N PRO A 483 -34.67 -16.49 10.65
CA PRO A 483 -34.41 -16.90 12.03
C PRO A 483 -35.68 -16.99 12.87
N THR A 484 -36.00 -18.18 13.40
CA THR A 484 -37.13 -18.31 14.32
C THR A 484 -36.71 -17.84 15.71
N ARG A 485 -37.30 -16.75 16.20
CA ARG A 485 -36.97 -16.15 17.50
C ARG A 485 -38.05 -16.42 18.55
N ALA A 486 -37.66 -16.51 19.82
CA ALA A 486 -38.56 -16.53 20.97
C ALA A 486 -37.88 -15.90 22.20
N SER A 487 -38.57 -14.98 22.88
CA SER A 487 -38.04 -14.27 24.05
C SER A 487 -38.92 -14.43 25.29
N TRP A 488 -38.31 -14.28 26.47
CA TRP A 488 -38.99 -14.31 27.76
C TRP A 488 -38.27 -13.45 28.80
N THR A 489 -38.99 -12.52 29.44
CA THR A 489 -38.49 -11.75 30.59
C THR A 489 -38.46 -12.64 31.83
N VAL A 490 -37.28 -12.77 32.42
CA VAL A 490 -37.00 -13.61 33.59
C VAL A 490 -37.37 -12.87 34.87
N TRP A 491 -38.47 -13.28 35.49
CA TRP A 491 -38.91 -12.76 36.78
C TRP A 491 -38.01 -13.29 37.92
N ARG A 492 -37.60 -12.40 38.83
CA ARG A 492 -36.67 -12.68 39.94
C ARG A 492 -37.34 -13.43 41.10
N LEU A 493 -37.78 -14.66 40.83
CA LEU A 493 -38.35 -15.62 41.78
C LEU A 493 -37.30 -16.65 42.19
N PRO A 494 -37.45 -17.38 43.32
CA PRO A 494 -36.55 -18.49 43.68
C PRO A 494 -36.42 -19.53 42.55
N ASP A 495 -37.53 -19.84 41.89
CA ASP A 495 -37.60 -20.82 40.80
C ASP A 495 -37.33 -20.22 39.40
N ALA A 496 -36.77 -19.01 39.30
CA ALA A 496 -36.56 -18.31 38.02
C ALA A 496 -35.83 -19.14 36.95
N VAL A 497 -34.80 -19.90 37.37
CA VAL A 497 -34.03 -20.78 36.48
C VAL A 497 -34.86 -21.99 36.03
N MET A 498 -35.75 -22.52 36.88
CA MET A 498 -36.70 -23.58 36.50
C MET A 498 -37.70 -23.06 35.46
N HIS A 499 -38.22 -21.85 35.63
CA HIS A 499 -39.11 -21.21 34.65
C HIS A 499 -38.39 -20.94 33.32
N ALA A 500 -37.15 -20.45 33.34
CA ALA A 500 -36.34 -20.26 32.13
C ALA A 500 -36.08 -21.60 31.39
N ARG A 501 -35.67 -22.65 32.12
CA ARG A 501 -35.54 -24.01 31.57
C ARG A 501 -36.87 -24.51 30.97
N ARG A 502 -38.00 -24.30 31.65
CA ARG A 502 -39.32 -24.71 31.17
C ARG A 502 -39.77 -23.93 29.92
N PHE A 503 -39.37 -22.67 29.78
CA PHE A 503 -39.53 -21.90 28.56
C PHE A 503 -38.70 -22.51 27.42
N THR A 504 -37.38 -22.66 27.57
CA THR A 504 -36.50 -23.26 26.56
C THR A 504 -36.97 -24.66 26.16
N ALA A 505 -37.27 -25.55 27.10
CA ALA A 505 -37.73 -26.90 26.81
C ALA A 505 -39.03 -26.95 26.00
N ARG A 506 -39.94 -25.97 26.19
CA ARG A 506 -41.18 -25.87 25.41
C ARG A 506 -40.89 -25.31 24.00
N THR A 507 -40.09 -24.26 23.92
CA THR A 507 -39.72 -23.61 22.65
C THR A 507 -39.01 -24.59 21.72
N LEU A 508 -37.98 -25.29 22.21
CA LEU A 508 -37.21 -26.24 21.40
C LEU A 508 -38.04 -27.44 20.92
N ARG A 509 -38.96 -27.96 21.75
CA ARG A 509 -39.91 -29.00 21.31
C ARG A 509 -40.86 -28.51 20.23
N ASN A 510 -41.32 -27.26 20.33
CA ASN A 510 -42.14 -26.64 19.28
C ASN A 510 -41.35 -26.41 17.98
N TRP A 511 -40.02 -26.29 18.06
CA TRP A 511 -39.10 -26.17 16.92
C TRP A 511 -38.53 -27.52 16.44
N GLY A 512 -38.96 -28.65 17.03
CA GLY A 512 -38.48 -30.00 16.66
C GLY A 512 -37.11 -30.38 17.23
N LEU A 513 -36.43 -29.50 17.97
CA LEU A 513 -35.09 -29.69 18.51
C LEU A 513 -35.12 -30.49 19.83
N ALA A 514 -35.51 -31.76 19.73
CA ALA A 514 -35.60 -32.68 20.87
C ALA A 514 -34.24 -33.22 21.33
N ASP A 515 -33.30 -33.42 20.41
CA ASP A 515 -32.00 -34.07 20.71
C ASP A 515 -31.01 -33.09 21.39
N GLU A 516 -31.03 -31.81 21.00
CA GLU A 516 -30.16 -30.75 21.55
C GLU A 516 -30.65 -30.21 22.92
N LEU A 517 -31.74 -30.77 23.46
CA LEU A 517 -32.50 -30.21 24.57
C LEU A 517 -31.69 -30.14 25.88
N ASP A 518 -30.93 -31.19 26.22
CA ASP A 518 -30.20 -31.24 27.49
C ASP A 518 -29.04 -30.22 27.53
N VAL A 519 -28.32 -30.09 26.41
CA VAL A 519 -27.24 -29.10 26.23
C VAL A 519 -27.80 -27.67 26.33
N ALA A 520 -28.89 -27.40 25.59
CA ALA A 520 -29.56 -26.10 25.62
C ALA A 520 -30.12 -25.73 27.00
N LEU A 521 -30.60 -26.71 27.78
CA LEU A 521 -31.09 -26.50 29.14
C LEU A 521 -29.96 -26.24 30.14
N LEU A 522 -28.78 -26.84 29.95
CA LEU A 522 -27.59 -26.51 30.73
C LEU A 522 -27.12 -25.08 30.43
N VAL A 523 -26.92 -24.72 29.16
CA VAL A 523 -26.51 -23.37 28.74
C VAL A 523 -27.52 -22.30 29.19
N THR A 524 -28.83 -22.58 29.08
CA THR A 524 -29.88 -21.71 29.65
C THR A 524 -29.73 -21.53 31.17
N SER A 525 -29.42 -22.61 31.89
CA SER A 525 -29.29 -22.58 33.36
C SER A 525 -28.14 -21.66 33.79
N GLU A 526 -26.97 -21.82 33.17
CA GLU A 526 -25.77 -21.06 33.53
C GLU A 526 -25.88 -19.58 33.12
N LEU A 527 -26.36 -19.28 31.90
CA LEU A 527 -26.55 -17.90 31.43
C LEU A 527 -27.53 -17.13 32.33
N VAL A 528 -28.69 -17.72 32.64
CA VAL A 528 -29.71 -17.08 33.48
C VAL A 528 -29.25 -16.96 34.93
N THR A 529 -28.54 -17.97 35.47
CA THR A 529 -27.99 -17.89 36.83
C THR A 529 -26.95 -16.77 36.95
N ASN A 530 -26.01 -16.68 36.01
CA ASN A 530 -25.01 -15.60 35.97
C ASN A 530 -25.68 -14.21 35.92
N ALA A 531 -26.69 -14.03 35.07
CA ALA A 531 -27.42 -12.77 34.95
C ALA A 531 -28.23 -12.43 36.23
N LEU A 532 -28.82 -13.42 36.91
CA LEU A 532 -29.56 -13.19 38.15
C LEU A 532 -28.64 -12.85 39.34
N VAL A 533 -27.47 -13.50 39.43
CA VAL A 533 -26.50 -13.32 40.53
C VAL A 533 -25.74 -12.00 40.42
N HIS A 534 -25.31 -11.60 39.21
CA HIS A 534 -24.38 -10.48 39.02
C HIS A 534 -25.03 -9.13 38.68
N THR A 535 -26.37 -9.03 38.67
CA THR A 535 -27.12 -7.86 38.17
C THR A 535 -28.34 -7.54 39.03
N ARG A 536 -28.97 -6.36 38.87
CA ARG A 536 -30.13 -5.94 39.68
C ARG A 536 -31.41 -5.49 38.93
N GLY A 537 -31.42 -5.43 37.60
CA GLY A 537 -32.62 -5.03 36.81
C GLY A 537 -33.31 -6.17 36.07
N GLU A 538 -34.05 -5.85 35.00
CA GLU A 538 -34.70 -6.84 34.12
C GLU A 538 -33.65 -7.77 33.48
N VAL A 539 -33.96 -9.06 33.39
CA VAL A 539 -33.15 -10.05 32.66
C VAL A 539 -34.06 -10.65 31.59
N ARG A 540 -33.59 -10.74 30.34
CA ARG A 540 -34.40 -11.27 29.22
C ARG A 540 -33.66 -12.41 28.52
N LEU A 541 -34.26 -13.59 28.53
CA LEU A 541 -33.79 -14.77 27.80
C LEU A 541 -34.33 -14.72 26.36
N ASN A 542 -33.44 -14.80 25.39
CA ASN A 542 -33.73 -14.84 23.96
C ASN A 542 -33.19 -16.16 23.38
N LEU A 543 -33.99 -16.78 22.52
CA LEU A 543 -33.64 -17.98 21.75
C LEU A 543 -33.79 -17.61 20.27
N THR A 544 -32.76 -17.88 19.46
CA THR A 544 -32.77 -17.61 18.02
C THR A 544 -32.27 -18.84 17.28
N LEU A 545 -33.14 -19.40 16.41
CA LEU A 545 -32.87 -20.57 15.58
C LEU A 545 -32.62 -20.15 14.14
N THR A 546 -31.40 -20.35 13.64
CA THR A 546 -31.03 -20.21 12.21
C THR A 546 -31.17 -21.56 11.48
N ALA A 547 -30.74 -21.64 10.22
CA ALA A 547 -30.75 -22.90 9.47
C ALA A 547 -29.80 -23.99 10.01
N ASP A 548 -28.76 -23.61 10.75
CA ASP A 548 -27.65 -24.47 11.20
C ASP A 548 -27.34 -24.38 12.70
N ARG A 549 -27.85 -23.37 13.40
CA ARG A 549 -27.48 -23.04 14.79
C ARG A 549 -28.65 -22.61 15.66
N LEU A 550 -28.52 -22.88 16.96
CA LEU A 550 -29.39 -22.37 18.02
C LEU A 550 -28.56 -21.45 18.92
N ARG A 551 -28.85 -20.15 18.87
CA ARG A 551 -28.28 -19.14 19.78
C ARG A 551 -29.16 -19.01 21.03
N ILE A 552 -28.55 -19.15 22.19
CA ILE A 552 -29.16 -18.95 23.50
C ILE A 552 -28.50 -17.71 24.10
N ALA A 553 -29.27 -16.65 24.32
CA ALA A 553 -28.76 -15.34 24.73
C ALA A 553 -29.54 -14.82 25.93
N VAL A 554 -28.84 -14.13 26.85
CA VAL A 554 -29.44 -13.44 27.99
C VAL A 554 -28.98 -11.98 27.96
N ASN A 555 -29.94 -11.07 27.88
CA ASN A 555 -29.71 -9.63 27.99
C ASN A 555 -29.88 -9.22 29.47
N ASP A 556 -28.99 -8.36 29.98
CA ASP A 556 -29.02 -7.82 31.34
C ASP A 556 -28.43 -6.39 31.40
N PRO A 557 -28.75 -5.56 32.41
CA PRO A 557 -28.40 -4.14 32.44
C PRO A 557 -27.03 -3.84 33.06
N SER A 558 -26.18 -4.84 33.29
CA SER A 558 -24.84 -4.64 33.84
C SER A 558 -23.81 -4.54 32.69
N PRO A 559 -23.18 -3.38 32.45
CA PRO A 559 -22.21 -3.19 31.36
C PRO A 559 -20.88 -3.92 31.59
N ARG A 560 -20.73 -4.68 32.69
CA ARG A 560 -19.52 -5.46 32.97
C ARG A 560 -19.55 -6.79 32.23
N THR A 561 -18.61 -6.97 31.29
CA THR A 561 -18.33 -8.24 30.62
C THR A 561 -18.10 -9.38 31.64
N PRO A 562 -18.62 -10.59 31.42
CA PRO A 562 -18.38 -11.72 32.31
C PRO A 562 -16.89 -12.12 32.33
N VAL A 563 -16.30 -12.23 33.51
CA VAL A 563 -14.89 -12.64 33.68
C VAL A 563 -14.82 -14.13 33.99
N LYS A 564 -14.17 -14.89 33.10
CA LYS A 564 -13.84 -16.31 33.29
C LYS A 564 -12.77 -16.46 34.38
N PRO A 565 -13.01 -17.22 35.48
CA PRO A 565 -11.97 -17.46 36.49
C PRO A 565 -10.80 -18.25 35.89
N ALA A 566 -9.57 -17.82 36.16
CA ALA A 566 -8.35 -18.49 35.66
C ALA A 566 -8.09 -19.85 36.32
N THR A 567 -8.56 -20.03 37.55
CA THR A 567 -8.51 -21.28 38.31
C THR A 567 -9.82 -21.43 39.05
N VAL A 568 -10.42 -22.63 39.02
CA VAL A 568 -11.59 -22.97 39.84
C VAL A 568 -11.25 -24.23 40.62
N ASP A 569 -11.35 -24.16 41.94
CA ASP A 569 -11.06 -25.30 42.81
C ASP A 569 -12.07 -26.44 42.61
N TRP A 570 -11.67 -27.68 42.86
CA TRP A 570 -12.51 -28.86 42.69
C TRP A 570 -13.63 -28.93 43.75
N GLU A 571 -13.42 -28.34 44.93
CA GLU A 571 -14.46 -28.14 45.95
C GLU A 571 -15.37 -26.92 45.69
N ALA A 572 -15.02 -26.03 44.74
CA ALA A 572 -15.76 -24.79 44.52
C ALA A 572 -17.20 -25.03 44.01
N THR A 573 -18.18 -24.59 44.79
CA THR A 573 -19.63 -24.69 44.50
C THR A 573 -20.15 -23.64 43.50
N GLY A 574 -19.27 -22.84 42.89
CA GLY A 574 -19.63 -21.78 41.95
C GLY A 574 -18.48 -21.41 41.00
N GLY A 575 -18.72 -20.43 40.12
CA GLY A 575 -17.72 -19.93 39.17
C GLY A 575 -17.51 -20.78 37.91
N ARG A 576 -18.16 -21.96 37.81
CA ARG A 576 -18.02 -22.88 36.67
C ARG A 576 -18.92 -22.57 35.46
N GLY A 577 -19.93 -21.72 35.61
CA GLY A 577 -20.95 -21.51 34.57
C GLY A 577 -20.41 -21.06 33.21
N LEU A 578 -19.41 -20.17 33.18
CA LEU A 578 -18.79 -19.75 31.91
C LEU A 578 -17.97 -20.88 31.26
N LEU A 579 -17.29 -21.72 32.05
CA LEU A 579 -16.60 -22.92 31.56
C LEU A 579 -17.58 -23.96 31.00
N LEU A 580 -18.77 -24.09 31.60
CA LEU A 580 -19.83 -24.97 31.10
C LEU A 580 -20.43 -24.43 29.80
N ILE A 581 -20.74 -23.13 29.71
CA ILE A 581 -21.21 -22.50 28.48
C ILE A 581 -20.18 -22.68 27.35
N GLU A 582 -18.90 -22.43 27.63
CA GLU A 582 -17.78 -22.59 26.70
C GLU A 582 -17.57 -24.03 26.23
N ALA A 583 -17.65 -25.01 27.13
CA ALA A 583 -17.48 -26.43 26.78
C ALA A 583 -18.69 -27.02 26.01
N MET A 584 -19.87 -26.43 26.17
CA MET A 584 -21.13 -26.90 25.56
C MET A 584 -21.51 -26.16 24.27
N SER A 585 -20.93 -24.99 23.99
CA SER A 585 -21.25 -24.16 22.82
C SER A 585 -20.15 -24.22 21.77
N GLN A 586 -20.51 -24.16 20.49
CA GLN A 586 -19.55 -24.05 19.39
C GLN A 586 -18.79 -22.71 19.44
N THR A 587 -19.52 -21.64 19.78
CA THR A 587 -18.98 -20.33 20.13
C THR A 587 -19.81 -19.75 21.28
N TRP A 588 -19.20 -18.87 22.06
CA TRP A 588 -19.90 -18.09 23.09
C TRP A 588 -19.27 -16.70 23.18
N GLY A 589 -19.98 -15.77 23.79
CA GLY A 589 -19.43 -14.43 24.01
C GLY A 589 -20.33 -13.50 24.79
N SER A 590 -19.94 -12.24 24.80
CA SER A 590 -20.74 -11.13 25.32
C SER A 590 -20.52 -9.90 24.46
N VAL A 591 -21.59 -9.14 24.25
CA VAL A 591 -21.60 -7.90 23.44
C VAL A 591 -22.27 -6.82 24.30
N PRO A 592 -21.72 -5.59 24.39
CA PRO A 592 -22.43 -4.49 25.04
C PRO A 592 -23.75 -4.22 24.30
N LEU A 593 -24.71 -3.64 25.02
CA LEU A 593 -25.96 -3.14 24.44
C LEU A 593 -26.26 -1.77 25.04
N SER A 594 -27.07 -0.97 24.36
CA SER A 594 -27.60 0.29 24.91
C SER A 594 -28.33 0.04 26.23
N GLY A 595 -27.70 0.46 27.34
CA GLY A 595 -28.20 0.24 28.70
C GLY A 595 -27.83 -1.10 29.36
N GLY A 596 -26.90 -1.89 28.80
CA GLY A 596 -26.53 -3.19 29.37
C GLY A 596 -25.54 -4.01 28.55
N LYS A 597 -25.77 -5.33 28.49
CA LYS A 597 -25.07 -6.29 27.62
C LYS A 597 -25.95 -7.48 27.27
N GLN A 598 -25.54 -8.22 26.25
CA GLN A 598 -25.93 -9.60 26.00
C GLN A 598 -24.79 -10.55 26.40
N VAL A 599 -25.11 -11.70 26.98
CA VAL A 599 -24.20 -12.86 27.10
C VAL A 599 -24.86 -14.04 26.39
N TRP A 600 -24.12 -14.78 25.56
CA TRP A 600 -24.72 -15.76 24.65
C TRP A 600 -23.81 -16.97 24.39
N GLY A 601 -24.42 -18.09 24.00
CA GLY A 601 -23.76 -19.28 23.45
C GLY A 601 -24.53 -19.80 22.23
N GLU A 602 -23.80 -20.29 21.23
CA GLU A 602 -24.35 -20.89 20.00
C GLU A 602 -24.09 -22.40 19.98
N LEU A 603 -25.16 -23.18 19.81
CA LEU A 603 -25.10 -24.62 19.60
C LEU A 603 -25.19 -24.90 18.10
N SER A 604 -24.23 -25.68 17.57
CA SER A 604 -24.34 -26.25 16.22
C SER A 604 -25.45 -27.30 16.23
N LEU A 605 -26.37 -27.23 15.28
CA LEU A 605 -27.44 -28.22 15.18
C LEU A 605 -26.96 -29.43 14.38
N SER A 606 -27.26 -30.62 14.90
CA SER A 606 -27.06 -31.86 14.16
C SER A 606 -28.00 -31.92 12.95
N SER A 607 -27.49 -31.72 11.73
CA SER A 607 -28.28 -31.94 10.51
C SER A 607 -28.98 -33.30 10.56
N PRO A 608 -30.26 -33.41 10.14
CA PRO A 608 -30.97 -34.68 10.11
C PRO A 608 -30.13 -35.72 9.38
N ARG A 609 -29.81 -36.82 10.05
CA ARG A 609 -29.10 -37.95 9.41
C ARG A 609 -29.97 -38.43 8.26
N GLU A 610 -29.47 -38.33 7.03
CA GLU A 610 -30.02 -39.14 5.94
C GLU A 610 -29.99 -40.59 6.39
N GLU A 611 -31.15 -41.25 6.45
CA GLU A 611 -31.19 -42.68 6.74
C GLU A 611 -30.35 -43.40 5.68
N PRO A 612 -29.35 -44.24 6.06
CA PRO A 612 -28.51 -44.92 5.10
C PRO A 612 -29.38 -45.81 4.22
N GLY A 613 -29.55 -45.38 2.96
CA GLY A 613 -30.68 -45.76 2.10
C GLY A 613 -30.95 -47.26 2.08
N SER A 614 -32.22 -47.62 2.25
CA SER A 614 -32.66 -49.01 2.46
C SER A 614 -32.31 -49.92 1.27
N GLY A 615 -31.14 -50.56 1.36
CA GLY A 615 -30.65 -51.50 0.36
C GLY A 615 -31.64 -52.66 0.15
N PRO A 616 -31.84 -53.12 -1.10
CA PRO A 616 -32.91 -54.07 -1.42
C PRO A 616 -32.75 -55.40 -0.66
N PRO A 617 -33.84 -55.97 -0.13
CA PRO A 617 -33.77 -57.04 0.86
C PRO A 617 -33.14 -58.32 0.30
N ARG A 618 -32.00 -58.72 0.86
CA ARG A 618 -31.33 -60.00 0.57
C ARG A 618 -32.25 -61.18 0.95
N ARG A 619 -32.84 -61.82 -0.07
CA ARG A 619 -33.70 -63.01 0.08
C ARG A 619 -33.00 -64.14 0.85
N SER A 620 -33.57 -64.52 1.99
CA SER A 620 -33.18 -65.72 2.72
C SER A 620 -33.64 -66.99 1.98
N ARG A 621 -32.76 -68.00 1.89
CA ARG A 621 -33.10 -69.32 1.31
C ARG A 621 -33.74 -70.21 2.37
N ARG A 622 -35.01 -70.60 2.22
CA ARG A 622 -35.55 -71.83 2.84
C ARG A 622 -36.56 -72.55 1.94
N LYS A 623 -36.76 -73.84 2.21
CA LYS A 623 -37.22 -74.87 1.26
C LYS A 623 -38.74 -74.90 1.03
N GLY A 624 -39.17 -75.09 -0.23
CA GLY A 624 -39.95 -76.29 -0.59
C GLY A 624 -41.43 -76.20 -1.01
N ARG A 625 -41.67 -76.12 -2.34
CA ARG A 625 -42.80 -76.73 -3.11
C ARG A 625 -44.27 -76.27 -2.82
N PRO A 626 -45.25 -76.57 -3.70
CA PRO A 626 -45.20 -76.91 -5.14
C PRO A 626 -46.21 -76.14 -6.05
N THR A 627 -46.01 -76.24 -7.38
CA THR A 627 -47.01 -75.96 -8.46
C THR A 627 -47.56 -74.52 -8.60
N ARG A 628 -48.09 -74.06 -9.75
CA ARG A 628 -48.48 -74.71 -11.04
C ARG A 628 -48.31 -73.71 -12.22
N MET A 629 -48.04 -74.21 -13.45
CA MET A 629 -48.45 -73.73 -14.82
C MET A 629 -48.60 -72.21 -15.16
N THR A 630 -48.31 -71.65 -16.36
CA THR A 630 -47.85 -72.14 -17.70
C THR A 630 -47.55 -70.95 -18.64
N HIS A 631 -46.64 -71.12 -19.62
CA HIS A 631 -46.53 -70.36 -20.91
C HIS A 631 -46.30 -68.82 -20.83
N ARG A 632 -45.78 -68.08 -21.83
CA ARG A 632 -45.06 -68.26 -23.13
C ARG A 632 -44.00 -67.11 -23.11
N GLY A 633 -42.80 -67.11 -23.71
CA GLY A 633 -42.36 -67.59 -25.04
C GLY A 633 -42.61 -66.54 -26.13
N ARG A 634 -41.69 -66.15 -27.03
CA ARG A 634 -40.25 -66.45 -27.23
C ARG A 634 -39.70 -65.59 -28.40
N ARG A 635 -38.38 -65.26 -28.43
CA ARG A 635 -37.59 -64.63 -29.54
C ARG A 635 -37.87 -63.13 -29.82
N GLY A 636 -36.95 -62.35 -30.41
CA GLY A 636 -35.49 -62.56 -30.64
C GLY A 636 -34.94 -62.02 -31.98
N ARG A 637 -33.60 -61.82 -32.03
CA ARG A 637 -32.76 -61.21 -33.12
C ARG A 637 -32.88 -59.68 -33.25
N GLY A 638 -31.86 -58.94 -33.71
CA GLY A 638 -30.46 -59.29 -34.03
C GLY A 638 -29.94 -58.66 -35.33
N GLU A 639 -28.61 -58.40 -35.40
CA GLU A 639 -27.84 -57.90 -36.57
C GLU A 639 -28.18 -56.46 -37.06
N GLU A 640 -27.32 -55.69 -37.75
CA GLU A 640 -25.85 -55.42 -37.64
C GLU A 640 -25.51 -54.18 -38.53
N ARG A 641 -24.35 -53.50 -38.33
CA ARG A 641 -23.62 -52.64 -39.33
C ARG A 641 -24.27 -51.33 -39.86
N GLU A 642 -23.56 -50.37 -40.49
CA GLU A 642 -22.18 -49.81 -40.35
C GLU A 642 -22.09 -48.39 -41.03
N GLU A 643 -20.97 -47.69 -40.83
CA GLU A 643 -20.34 -46.62 -41.66
C GLU A 643 -21.04 -45.27 -42.06
N ASP A 644 -20.69 -44.20 -41.32
CA ASP A 644 -19.71 -43.13 -41.68
C ASP A 644 -19.99 -41.94 -42.67
N LYS A 645 -19.25 -40.83 -42.43
CA LYS A 645 -18.85 -39.66 -43.28
C LYS A 645 -19.77 -38.45 -43.62
N ALA A 646 -19.51 -37.37 -42.85
CA ALA A 646 -18.90 -36.09 -43.30
C ALA A 646 -19.70 -34.92 -43.97
N MET A 647 -19.78 -33.81 -43.21
CA MET A 647 -19.58 -32.38 -43.55
C MET A 647 -19.85 -31.80 -44.97
N SER A 648 -20.63 -30.70 -44.99
CA SER A 648 -20.32 -29.49 -45.80
C SER A 648 -20.95 -28.21 -45.20
N ARG A 649 -20.63 -27.02 -45.73
CA ARG A 649 -20.98 -25.67 -45.23
C ARG A 649 -21.87 -24.88 -46.22
N SER A 650 -22.67 -23.90 -45.75
CA SER A 650 -22.47 -22.44 -46.01
C SER A 650 -23.73 -21.52 -45.92
N ARG A 651 -23.49 -20.27 -45.46
CA ARG A 651 -24.17 -18.94 -45.75
C ARG A 651 -25.68 -18.76 -45.43
N THR A 652 -26.15 -17.71 -44.74
CA THR A 652 -26.33 -16.25 -45.08
C THR A 652 -27.11 -15.99 -46.39
N THR A 653 -28.03 -15.02 -46.58
CA THR A 653 -28.51 -13.75 -45.93
C THR A 653 -29.79 -13.28 -46.68
N ALA A 654 -30.53 -12.19 -46.43
CA ALA A 654 -31.08 -11.46 -45.25
C ALA A 654 -31.93 -10.24 -45.74
N TRP A 655 -32.78 -9.63 -44.90
CA TRP A 655 -33.64 -8.43 -45.20
C TRP A 655 -34.74 -8.68 -46.27
N THR A 656 -35.79 -7.89 -46.59
CA THR A 656 -36.51 -6.64 -46.12
C THR A 656 -37.94 -6.67 -46.79
N HIS A 657 -38.97 -5.81 -46.65
CA HIS A 657 -39.29 -4.51 -46.00
C HIS A 657 -40.85 -4.33 -45.90
N ALA A 658 -41.35 -3.29 -45.20
CA ALA A 658 -42.59 -2.44 -45.41
C ALA A 658 -43.90 -3.07 -46.01
N ALA A 659 -45.15 -2.94 -45.50
CA ALA A 659 -46.02 -1.76 -45.24
C ALA A 659 -47.52 -2.25 -45.14
N MET A 660 -48.63 -1.52 -44.88
CA MET A 660 -49.01 -0.30 -44.10
C MET A 660 -50.57 -0.12 -44.17
N ARG A 661 -51.26 0.37 -43.10
CA ARG A 661 -52.74 0.66 -42.95
C ARG A 661 -53.65 -0.59 -42.85
N SER A 662 -54.84 -0.62 -42.20
CA SER A 662 -55.57 0.17 -41.15
C SER A 662 -56.83 -0.68 -40.70
N ARG A 663 -57.86 -0.32 -39.91
CA ARG A 663 -58.43 0.92 -39.30
C ARG A 663 -59.53 0.54 -38.25
N THR A 664 -59.94 1.46 -37.35
CA THR A 664 -61.21 1.46 -36.51
C THR A 664 -61.40 0.30 -35.49
N HIS A 665 -62.14 0.39 -34.37
CA HIS A 665 -63.02 1.42 -33.76
C HIS A 665 -62.94 1.39 -32.19
N ALA A 666 -63.74 2.21 -31.45
CA ALA A 666 -63.66 2.40 -29.98
C ALA A 666 -65.06 2.68 -29.33
N PRO A 667 -65.26 3.43 -28.21
CA PRO A 667 -65.29 2.93 -26.82
C PRO A 667 -66.50 3.40 -25.95
N ALA A 668 -66.50 3.08 -24.64
CA ALA A 668 -67.35 3.67 -23.57
C ALA A 668 -66.47 4.01 -22.33
N ARG A 669 -66.39 5.25 -21.79
CA ARG A 669 -67.36 6.06 -20.97
C ARG A 669 -67.48 5.55 -19.52
N PHE A 670 -67.36 6.33 -18.44
CA PHE A 670 -67.40 7.80 -18.13
C PHE A 670 -66.44 8.13 -16.93
N ARG A 671 -66.33 9.34 -16.31
CA ARG A 671 -66.16 10.77 -16.72
C ARG A 671 -66.05 11.68 -15.44
N THR A 672 -65.61 12.94 -15.60
CA THR A 672 -65.79 14.16 -14.73
C THR A 672 -64.62 14.56 -13.82
N HIS A 673 -64.25 15.85 -13.65
CA HIS A 673 -64.65 17.09 -14.37
C HIS A 673 -63.60 18.24 -14.26
N ALA A 674 -63.40 19.00 -15.36
CA ALA A 674 -63.01 20.44 -15.43
C ALA A 674 -61.62 20.90 -14.88
N ALA A 675 -60.96 21.98 -15.36
CA ALA A 675 -61.23 22.91 -16.48
C ALA A 675 -59.98 23.73 -16.96
N THR A 676 -59.96 24.09 -18.26
CA THR A 676 -59.48 25.40 -18.85
C THR A 676 -57.99 25.84 -18.65
N ARG A 677 -57.08 25.73 -19.64
CA ARG A 677 -56.70 26.72 -20.73
C ARG A 677 -56.07 28.05 -20.23
N PHE A 678 -55.09 28.74 -20.87
CA PHE A 678 -54.20 28.52 -22.05
C PHE A 678 -53.08 29.62 -22.12
N ARG A 679 -51.94 29.32 -22.79
CA ARG A 679 -51.04 30.20 -23.61
C ARG A 679 -50.23 31.39 -23.00
N THR A 680 -48.91 31.20 -23.02
CA THR A 680 -47.79 32.08 -23.43
C THR A 680 -48.04 33.54 -23.91
N HIS A 681 -47.25 34.51 -23.39
CA HIS A 681 -46.31 35.39 -24.14
C HIS A 681 -45.61 36.42 -23.21
N ALA A 682 -44.56 37.09 -23.71
CA ALA A 682 -43.82 38.22 -23.09
C ALA A 682 -43.90 39.46 -24.06
N PRO A 683 -43.26 40.66 -23.86
CA PRO A 683 -42.30 41.10 -22.83
C PRO A 683 -42.46 42.58 -22.33
N THR A 684 -41.35 43.20 -21.86
CA THR A 684 -40.98 44.66 -21.78
C THR A 684 -41.42 45.60 -20.62
N ARG A 685 -40.38 46.19 -19.95
CA ARG A 685 -40.12 47.61 -19.51
C ARG A 685 -41.25 48.42 -18.80
N PHE A 686 -41.03 49.29 -17.79
CA PHE A 686 -40.03 50.38 -17.69
C PHE A 686 -39.96 51.07 -16.28
N ARG A 687 -38.80 51.67 -15.94
CA ARG A 687 -38.52 52.92 -15.13
C ARG A 687 -39.20 53.23 -13.76
N ARG A 688 -38.32 53.37 -12.75
CA ARG A 688 -38.14 54.48 -11.75
C ARG A 688 -39.36 55.20 -11.12
N HIS A 689 -39.37 55.30 -9.79
CA HIS A 689 -39.17 56.58 -9.07
C HIS A 689 -38.79 56.39 -7.57
N THR A 690 -38.04 57.35 -7.01
CA THR A 690 -37.69 57.55 -5.58
C THR A 690 -38.66 58.56 -4.93
N PRO A 691 -38.83 58.68 -3.57
CA PRO A 691 -37.76 59.16 -2.66
C PRO A 691 -37.76 58.82 -1.13
N THR A 692 -36.58 59.01 -0.52
CA THR A 692 -36.28 59.52 0.86
C THR A 692 -36.79 58.88 2.18
N ARG A 693 -35.79 58.52 3.04
CA ARG A 693 -35.68 58.75 4.52
C ARG A 693 -36.57 57.92 5.48
N ALA A 694 -36.12 57.50 6.67
CA ALA A 694 -34.81 57.63 7.35
C ALA A 694 -34.61 56.64 8.54
N ARG A 695 -33.32 56.37 8.90
CA ARG A 695 -32.79 55.94 10.24
C ARG A 695 -33.26 54.57 10.81
N THR A 696 -32.49 53.80 11.59
CA THR A 696 -31.07 53.84 12.09
C THR A 696 -30.68 52.40 12.51
N ASP A 697 -29.46 51.88 12.42
CA ASP A 697 -28.23 52.32 11.70
C ASP A 697 -27.39 51.12 11.17
N ALA A 698 -26.34 50.63 11.87
CA ALA A 698 -25.26 49.81 11.26
C ALA A 698 -24.35 49.10 12.32
N PRO A 699 -23.23 48.37 11.98
CA PRO A 699 -22.72 47.97 10.64
C PRO A 699 -22.25 46.50 10.50
N THR A 700 -22.00 46.06 9.25
CA THR A 700 -21.14 44.90 8.90
C THR A 700 -20.07 45.26 7.85
N ARG A 701 -19.19 44.32 7.48
CA ARG A 701 -17.81 44.56 6.98
C ARG A 701 -17.65 44.95 5.49
N SER A 702 -16.64 45.80 5.23
CA SER A 702 -15.75 45.85 4.02
C SER A 702 -16.37 46.30 2.66
N ARG A 703 -15.67 46.99 1.72
CA ARG A 703 -14.38 46.69 1.04
C ARG A 703 -13.77 47.89 0.27
N ALA A 704 -12.42 47.89 0.19
CA ALA A 704 -11.51 48.22 -0.92
C ALA A 704 -11.78 49.32 -1.99
N ARG A 705 -10.74 50.12 -2.30
CA ARG A 705 -10.23 50.58 -3.62
C ARG A 705 -9.10 51.62 -3.42
N ALA A 706 -8.13 51.87 -4.32
CA ALA A 706 -7.48 51.12 -5.41
C ALA A 706 -6.31 51.97 -6.00
N ARG A 707 -5.49 51.40 -6.90
CA ARG A 707 -4.40 52.01 -7.74
C ARG A 707 -3.01 52.18 -7.09
N LEU A 708 -1.88 52.26 -7.83
CA LEU A 708 -1.48 51.62 -9.11
C LEU A 708 0.03 51.81 -9.42
N ARG A 709 0.82 50.72 -9.41
CA ARG A 709 2.10 50.43 -10.15
C ARG A 709 3.35 51.33 -10.04
N ALA A 710 4.49 50.62 -10.20
CA ALA A 710 5.81 51.03 -10.71
C ALA A 710 6.80 51.76 -9.75
N ALA A 711 8.11 51.42 -9.71
CA ALA A 711 8.81 50.22 -10.24
C ALA A 711 10.24 50.05 -9.65
N ILE A 712 10.72 48.78 -9.61
CA ILE A 712 12.14 48.31 -9.66
C ILE A 712 13.12 48.79 -8.56
N ALA A 713 13.66 47.85 -7.77
CA ALA A 713 15.10 47.51 -7.73
C ALA A 713 15.46 46.37 -6.74
N VAL A 714 16.64 45.76 -6.96
CA VAL A 714 17.43 44.86 -6.10
C VAL A 714 16.95 43.40 -5.93
N THR A 715 17.92 42.49 -5.99
CA THR A 715 17.81 41.02 -6.04
C THR A 715 18.65 40.33 -4.97
N ALA A 716 18.27 39.10 -4.63
CA ALA A 716 19.10 38.02 -4.06
C ALA A 716 19.60 38.16 -2.60
N GLY A 717 19.78 36.99 -1.96
CA GLY A 717 20.56 36.84 -0.72
C GLY A 717 19.79 36.45 0.55
N LEU A 718 19.29 35.21 0.64
CA LEU A 718 19.15 34.54 1.94
C LEU A 718 20.36 33.62 2.15
N GLY A 719 21.29 34.05 2.99
CA GLY A 719 22.41 33.27 3.47
C GLY A 719 22.42 33.20 5.00
N LEU A 720 23.05 32.14 5.52
CA LEU A 720 23.31 31.80 6.93
C LEU A 720 22.93 32.85 8.00
N ALA A 721 21.98 32.50 8.86
CA ALA A 721 21.80 33.13 10.16
C ALA A 721 22.74 32.48 11.21
N VAL A 722 24.01 32.89 11.23
CA VAL A 722 24.94 32.56 12.34
C VAL A 722 24.67 33.49 13.52
N SER A 723 24.31 32.93 14.67
CA SER A 723 24.19 33.66 15.94
C SER A 723 25.42 33.43 16.82
N LEU A 724 26.25 34.45 16.97
CA LEU A 724 27.51 34.41 17.73
C LEU A 724 27.33 34.81 19.20
N ALA A 725 27.58 33.86 20.11
CA ALA A 725 27.99 34.10 21.50
C ALA A 725 28.66 32.81 22.04
N ALA A 726 29.82 32.83 22.71
CA ALA A 726 30.73 33.93 23.02
C ALA A 726 32.20 33.43 23.01
N CYS A 727 33.17 34.34 23.11
CA CYS A 727 34.61 34.00 23.13
C CYS A 727 35.26 34.34 24.48
N GLY A 728 36.25 33.52 24.87
CA GLY A 728 37.02 33.68 26.11
C GLY A 728 36.89 32.44 27.02
N ASN A 729 37.97 31.85 27.55
CA ASN A 729 39.39 32.17 27.40
C ASN A 729 40.25 30.90 27.51
N ALA A 730 41.45 30.90 26.93
CA ALA A 730 42.31 29.70 26.87
C ALA A 730 43.38 29.70 27.97
N ALA A 731 43.28 28.78 28.94
CA ALA A 731 44.42 28.22 29.69
C ALA A 731 43.98 27.11 30.69
N GLN A 732 44.26 25.85 30.39
CA GLN A 732 45.06 24.93 31.23
C GLN A 732 45.02 23.49 30.67
N VAL A 733 46.18 22.84 30.59
CA VAL A 733 46.29 21.39 30.32
C VAL A 733 46.13 20.66 31.64
N GLY A 734 44.95 20.09 31.88
CA GLY A 734 44.63 19.26 33.05
C GLY A 734 44.79 17.75 32.76
N GLN A 735 45.20 16.98 33.77
CA GLN A 735 45.42 15.53 33.65
C GLN A 735 44.10 14.72 33.61
N PRO A 736 44.12 13.49 33.07
CA PRO A 736 42.93 12.63 33.00
C PRO A 736 42.44 12.24 34.41
N VAL A 737 41.17 12.53 34.70
CA VAL A 737 40.52 12.12 35.96
C VAL A 737 40.05 10.67 35.82
N GLY A 738 40.70 9.77 36.56
CA GLY A 738 40.32 8.36 36.60
C GLY A 738 39.22 8.07 37.62
N ALA A 739 38.17 7.36 37.16
CA ALA A 739 37.34 6.39 37.87
C ALA A 739 36.59 6.75 39.19
N THR A 740 35.36 6.24 39.25
CA THR A 740 34.56 5.92 40.45
C THR A 740 34.04 7.06 41.35
N GLY A 741 32.77 7.42 41.12
CA GLY A 741 31.83 7.95 42.12
C GLY A 741 30.39 7.65 41.67
N PRO A 742 29.45 7.29 42.56
CA PRO A 742 28.08 6.98 42.15
C PRO A 742 27.33 8.26 41.74
N HIS A 743 26.72 8.28 40.55
CA HIS A 743 25.87 9.38 40.10
C HIS A 743 24.71 9.58 41.09
N ARG A 744 24.62 10.79 41.67
CA ARG A 744 23.54 11.20 42.58
C ARG A 744 22.45 12.04 41.90
N GLY A 745 22.57 12.27 40.59
CA GLY A 745 21.51 12.83 39.75
C GLY A 745 20.62 11.74 39.14
N PRO A 746 19.50 12.11 38.51
CA PRO A 746 18.75 11.19 37.63
C PRO A 746 19.59 10.79 36.42
N LEU A 747 19.43 9.56 35.94
CA LEU A 747 20.12 9.08 34.74
C LEU A 747 19.41 9.53 33.46
N ARG A 748 20.21 9.89 32.47
CA ARG A 748 19.80 10.25 31.12
C ARG A 748 20.14 9.08 30.20
N ILE A 749 19.12 8.41 29.68
CA ILE A 749 19.25 7.18 28.88
C ILE A 749 19.06 7.56 27.42
N GLY A 750 20.05 7.32 26.57
CA GLY A 750 19.85 7.35 25.11
C GLY A 750 19.27 6.01 24.66
N LEU A 751 18.11 6.01 24.00
CA LEU A 751 17.52 4.82 23.37
C LEU A 751 17.59 4.98 21.86
N LEU A 752 18.39 4.13 21.21
CA LEU A 752 18.61 4.13 19.77
C LEU A 752 18.11 2.81 19.19
N LEU A 753 17.04 2.88 18.39
CA LEU A 753 16.46 1.74 17.67
C LEU A 753 16.78 1.85 16.17
N PRO A 754 16.83 0.72 15.42
CA PRO A 754 17.38 0.72 14.07
C PRO A 754 16.47 1.40 13.03
N GLU A 755 15.16 1.39 13.26
CA GLU A 755 14.14 1.81 12.29
C GLU A 755 12.79 2.08 12.99
N ASN A 756 11.78 2.47 12.22
CA ASN A 756 10.43 2.84 12.68
C ASN A 756 9.33 2.35 11.72
N GLU A 757 9.67 1.45 10.80
CA GLU A 757 8.78 0.81 9.83
C GLU A 757 8.12 -0.45 10.43
N ILE A 758 8.88 -1.24 11.21
CA ILE A 758 8.34 -2.40 11.92
C ILE A 758 7.68 -1.91 13.22
N VAL A 759 6.35 -2.05 13.24
CA VAL A 759 5.42 -1.70 14.33
C VAL A 759 5.92 -2.11 15.73
N ARG A 760 6.66 -3.23 15.86
CA ARG A 760 7.28 -3.69 17.11
C ARG A 760 8.06 -2.57 17.82
N PHE A 761 8.98 -1.90 17.14
CA PHE A 761 9.92 -1.00 17.82
C PHE A 761 9.22 0.25 18.37
N GLU A 762 8.33 0.85 17.58
CA GLU A 762 7.59 2.07 17.96
C GLU A 762 6.38 1.78 18.88
N SER A 763 5.64 0.69 18.65
CA SER A 763 4.39 0.40 19.37
C SER A 763 4.53 -0.60 20.53
N MET A 764 5.67 -1.28 20.69
CA MET A 764 5.91 -2.20 21.80
C MET A 764 7.22 -1.90 22.53
N ASP A 765 8.38 -2.05 21.89
CA ASP A 765 9.66 -2.07 22.59
C ASP A 765 9.98 -0.70 23.21
N LYS A 766 9.84 0.39 22.45
CA LYS A 766 9.99 1.77 22.93
C LYS A 766 9.08 2.11 24.12
N PRO A 767 7.72 1.98 24.04
CA PRO A 767 6.86 2.31 25.17
C PRO A 767 7.08 1.39 26.38
N LEU A 768 7.35 0.10 26.19
CA LEU A 768 7.65 -0.81 27.30
C LEU A 768 8.98 -0.48 27.99
N ILE A 769 10.01 -0.08 27.24
CA ILE A 769 11.28 0.40 27.81
C ILE A 769 11.05 1.72 28.55
N GLN A 770 10.28 2.66 28.00
CA GLN A 770 9.99 3.94 28.65
C GLN A 770 9.18 3.76 29.94
N GLU A 771 8.08 3.02 29.91
CA GLU A 771 7.28 2.68 31.10
C GLU A 771 8.14 1.99 32.16
N ARG A 772 8.99 1.02 31.76
CA ARG A 772 9.82 0.29 32.72
C ARG A 772 10.95 1.14 33.31
N VAL A 773 11.51 2.09 32.55
CA VAL A 773 12.44 3.10 33.07
C VAL A 773 11.74 4.02 34.06
N GLU A 774 10.54 4.49 33.77
CA GLU A 774 9.76 5.34 34.67
C GLU A 774 9.43 4.62 35.99
N GLN A 775 8.94 3.37 35.92
CA GLN A 775 8.68 2.53 37.09
C GLN A 775 9.92 2.31 37.98
N LEU A 776 11.11 2.13 37.38
CA LEU A 776 12.36 1.86 38.10
C LEU A 776 13.08 3.14 38.55
N CYS A 777 12.89 4.26 37.86
CA CYS A 777 13.48 5.55 38.13
C CYS A 777 12.57 6.70 37.66
N PRO A 778 11.59 7.13 38.47
CA PRO A 778 10.64 8.20 38.12
C PRO A 778 11.23 9.61 37.92
N ARG A 779 12.56 9.74 37.91
CA ARG A 779 13.29 10.99 37.63
C ARG A 779 14.23 10.87 36.44
N CYS A 780 14.47 9.65 35.93
CA CYS A 780 15.33 9.41 34.78
C CYS A 780 14.65 9.85 33.48
N THR A 781 15.42 10.22 32.46
CA THR A 781 14.89 10.71 31.18
C THR A 781 15.37 9.85 30.02
N VAL A 782 14.45 9.38 29.16
CA VAL A 782 14.79 8.65 27.93
C VAL A 782 14.82 9.59 26.73
N SER A 783 16.00 9.76 26.13
CA SER A 783 16.18 10.47 24.86
C SER A 783 16.13 9.45 23.72
N TYR A 784 15.09 9.51 22.88
CA TYR A 784 14.86 8.54 21.81
C TYR A 784 15.39 9.01 20.45
N SER A 785 15.89 8.08 19.63
CA SER A 785 16.06 8.26 18.19
C SER A 785 15.91 6.94 17.42
N SER A 786 15.47 7.04 16.16
CA SER A 786 15.39 5.92 15.22
C SER A 786 16.32 6.16 14.05
N ALA A 787 17.06 5.15 13.63
CA ALA A 787 18.05 5.26 12.56
C ALA A 787 17.50 5.06 11.12
N GLN A 788 16.21 4.76 10.96
CA GLN A 788 15.54 4.62 9.65
C GLN A 788 16.31 3.71 8.66
N HIS A 789 16.82 2.57 9.14
CA HIS A 789 17.66 1.63 8.37
C HIS A 789 19.01 2.19 7.86
N ASP A 790 19.48 3.37 8.30
CA ASP A 790 20.76 3.96 7.87
C ASP A 790 21.88 3.87 8.94
N PRO A 791 22.99 3.12 8.66
CA PRO A 791 24.17 3.10 9.52
C PRO A 791 24.93 4.44 9.61
N ALA A 792 24.74 5.41 8.69
CA ALA A 792 25.30 6.75 8.83
C ALA A 792 24.51 7.59 9.84
N ALA A 793 23.18 7.66 9.71
CA ALA A 793 22.29 8.25 10.71
C ALA A 793 22.55 7.69 12.11
N GLN A 794 22.66 6.36 12.27
CA GLN A 794 22.89 5.77 13.59
C GLN A 794 24.24 6.17 14.21
N ARG A 795 25.32 6.28 13.41
CA ARG A 795 26.62 6.77 13.91
C ARG A 795 26.52 8.22 14.39
N ASN A 796 25.83 9.07 13.63
CA ASN A 796 25.58 10.47 14.00
C ASN A 796 24.73 10.58 15.28
N GLN A 797 23.74 9.69 15.46
CA GLN A 797 22.90 9.63 16.66
C GLN A 797 23.70 9.23 17.91
N ILE A 798 24.60 8.24 17.80
CA ILE A 798 25.49 7.86 18.92
C ILE A 798 26.39 9.05 19.31
N GLU A 799 26.98 9.75 18.34
CA GLU A 799 27.80 10.95 18.61
C GLU A 799 27.00 12.11 19.22
N ALA A 800 25.78 12.34 18.74
CA ALA A 800 24.88 13.34 19.30
C ALA A 800 24.47 13.00 20.74
N MET A 801 24.17 11.73 21.06
CA MET A 801 23.85 11.31 22.43
C MET A 801 25.04 11.47 23.39
N ILE A 802 26.26 11.14 22.94
CA ILE A 802 27.50 11.38 23.70
C ILE A 802 27.68 12.88 23.97
N THR A 803 27.57 13.71 22.94
CA THR A 803 27.72 15.18 23.03
C THR A 803 26.64 15.81 23.93
N ASN A 804 25.42 15.28 23.87
CA ASN A 804 24.32 15.70 24.75
C ASN A 804 24.48 15.22 26.20
N GLY A 805 25.43 14.34 26.51
CA GLY A 805 25.74 13.88 27.86
C GLY A 805 24.74 12.87 28.44
N VAL A 806 24.42 11.80 27.71
CA VAL A 806 23.69 10.66 28.28
C VAL A 806 24.60 9.83 29.21
N ASP A 807 24.04 9.32 30.31
CA ASP A 807 24.75 8.48 31.29
C ASP A 807 24.86 7.01 30.84
N VAL A 808 24.01 6.58 29.89
CA VAL A 808 23.99 5.22 29.33
C VAL A 808 23.31 5.23 27.95
N LEU A 809 23.76 4.36 27.07
CA LEU A 809 23.14 4.08 25.76
C LEU A 809 22.52 2.68 25.76
N ILE A 810 21.27 2.59 25.33
CA ILE A 810 20.62 1.36 24.84
C ILE A 810 20.66 1.45 23.32
N LEU A 811 21.34 0.50 22.66
CA LEU A 811 21.58 0.50 21.23
C LEU A 811 21.14 -0.83 20.61
N ASP A 812 20.17 -0.77 19.71
CA ASP A 812 19.91 -1.82 18.73
C ASP A 812 20.43 -1.36 17.37
N ALA A 813 21.31 -2.17 16.77
CA ALA A 813 22.18 -1.74 15.66
C ALA A 813 21.54 -1.98 14.28
N VAL A 814 21.63 -1.00 13.38
CA VAL A 814 21.31 -1.20 11.95
C VAL A 814 22.34 -2.12 11.28
N ASP A 815 23.61 -1.86 11.56
CA ASP A 815 24.74 -2.67 11.14
C ASP A 815 25.72 -2.77 12.33
N THR A 816 25.91 -3.99 12.81
CA THR A 816 26.71 -4.30 14.02
C THR A 816 28.20 -3.97 13.87
N LYS A 817 28.74 -3.99 12.65
CA LYS A 817 30.14 -3.68 12.32
C LYS A 817 30.32 -2.17 12.12
N ALA A 818 29.39 -1.51 11.43
CA ALA A 818 29.47 -0.08 11.14
C ALA A 818 29.45 0.79 12.42
N VAL A 819 28.66 0.41 13.43
CA VAL A 819 28.59 1.15 14.71
C VAL A 819 29.83 0.96 15.61
N ARG A 820 30.72 0.01 15.31
CA ARG A 820 31.85 -0.39 16.18
C ARG A 820 32.74 0.78 16.61
N HIS A 821 33.02 1.71 15.70
CA HIS A 821 33.82 2.90 16.05
C HIS A 821 33.07 3.81 17.03
N SER A 822 31.77 4.00 16.83
CA SER A 822 30.92 4.81 17.70
C SER A 822 30.71 4.16 19.08
N VAL A 823 30.64 2.82 19.18
CA VAL A 823 30.64 2.09 20.47
C VAL A 823 31.97 2.28 21.21
N ILE A 824 33.11 2.27 20.50
CA ILE A 824 34.42 2.61 21.08
C ILE A 824 34.47 4.08 21.54
N GLN A 825 33.86 5.01 20.79
CA GLN A 825 33.77 6.43 21.13
C GLN A 825 32.90 6.66 22.38
N ALA A 826 31.74 6.00 22.49
CA ALA A 826 30.91 6.01 23.69
C ALA A 826 31.70 5.53 24.92
N ARG A 827 32.41 4.40 24.80
CA ARG A 827 33.22 3.87 25.90
C ARG A 827 34.39 4.79 26.29
N ARG A 828 34.99 5.50 25.32
CA ARG A 828 36.01 6.54 25.60
C ARG A 828 35.44 7.77 26.31
N ALA A 829 34.18 8.13 26.02
CA ALA A 829 33.43 9.14 26.75
C ALA A 829 32.87 8.65 28.10
N ASN A 830 33.26 7.45 28.55
CA ASN A 830 32.78 6.77 29.75
C ASN A 830 31.26 6.48 29.76
N VAL A 831 30.61 6.48 28.59
CA VAL A 831 29.20 6.09 28.42
C VAL A 831 29.13 4.56 28.20
N PRO A 832 28.53 3.79 29.12
CA PRO A 832 28.26 2.37 28.88
C PRO A 832 27.21 2.19 27.78
N VAL A 833 27.44 1.21 26.90
CA VAL A 833 26.52 0.81 25.84
C VAL A 833 25.94 -0.57 26.19
N VAL A 834 24.62 -0.66 26.32
CA VAL A 834 23.87 -1.92 26.38
C VAL A 834 23.37 -2.22 24.98
N ALA A 835 23.81 -3.34 24.40
CA ALA A 835 23.25 -3.82 23.15
C ALA A 835 21.86 -4.42 23.40
N TYR A 836 20.88 -4.07 22.57
CA TYR A 836 19.49 -4.54 22.66
C TYR A 836 19.08 -5.18 21.34
N ASP A 837 18.36 -6.30 21.40
CA ASP A 837 17.99 -7.17 20.27
C ASP A 837 19.22 -7.74 19.52
N ARG A 838 19.97 -6.90 18.82
CA ARG A 838 21.17 -7.24 18.03
C ARG A 838 22.45 -6.99 18.81
N LEU A 839 23.39 -7.93 18.70
CA LEU A 839 24.70 -7.85 19.34
C LEU A 839 25.65 -6.91 18.57
N ALA A 840 25.70 -5.63 18.95
CA ALA A 840 26.63 -4.65 18.35
C ALA A 840 28.11 -4.98 18.62
N GLU A 841 29.00 -4.79 17.64
CA GLU A 841 30.45 -4.97 17.85
C GLU A 841 31.04 -3.81 18.67
N GLY A 842 31.97 -4.12 19.57
CA GLY A 842 32.73 -3.15 20.35
C GLY A 842 32.69 -3.42 21.86
N PRO A 843 33.22 -2.50 22.67
CA PRO A 843 33.25 -2.63 24.14
C PRO A 843 31.89 -2.33 24.78
N ILE A 844 30.90 -3.16 24.49
CA ILE A 844 29.58 -3.13 25.14
C ILE A 844 29.71 -3.47 26.64
N SER A 845 28.78 -2.95 27.43
CA SER A 845 28.71 -3.10 28.89
C SER A 845 27.57 -4.03 29.34
N GLY A 846 26.72 -4.47 28.40
CA GLY A 846 25.68 -5.48 28.59
C GLY A 846 25.05 -5.83 27.23
N TYR A 847 24.34 -6.96 27.17
CA TYR A 847 23.55 -7.38 26.02
C TYR A 847 22.22 -7.98 26.49
N VAL A 848 21.11 -7.62 25.84
CA VAL A 848 19.77 -8.11 26.14
C VAL A 848 19.05 -8.47 24.84
N SER A 849 18.73 -9.76 24.69
CA SER A 849 17.95 -10.30 23.57
C SER A 849 17.28 -11.63 23.98
N PHE A 850 16.58 -12.27 23.06
CA PHE A 850 15.92 -13.56 23.23
C PHE A 850 16.70 -14.71 22.53
N ASP A 851 16.34 -15.95 22.83
CA ASP A 851 16.95 -17.14 22.19
C ASP A 851 16.47 -17.29 20.74
N GLY A 852 17.17 -16.62 19.82
CA GLY A 852 16.90 -16.73 18.39
C GLY A 852 17.09 -18.14 17.84
N ALA A 853 18.01 -18.93 18.39
CA ALA A 853 18.20 -20.32 17.97
C ALA A 853 16.98 -21.18 18.34
N ARG A 854 16.29 -20.90 19.45
CA ARG A 854 15.01 -21.52 19.79
C ARG A 854 13.86 -21.02 18.91
N VAL A 855 13.82 -19.74 18.55
CA VAL A 855 12.82 -19.18 17.62
C VAL A 855 12.92 -19.85 16.24
N GLY A 856 14.12 -19.90 15.66
CA GLY A 856 14.37 -20.61 14.39
C GLY A 856 14.01 -22.10 14.47
N ARG A 857 14.32 -22.75 15.61
CA ARG A 857 13.94 -24.15 15.85
C ARG A 857 12.42 -24.34 15.84
N LEU A 858 11.67 -23.47 16.51
CA LEU A 858 10.20 -23.50 16.52
C LEU A 858 9.60 -23.25 15.12
N GLN A 859 10.19 -22.35 14.32
CA GLN A 859 9.79 -22.15 12.91
C GLN A 859 10.02 -23.41 12.07
N GLY A 860 11.16 -24.09 12.26
CA GLY A 860 11.44 -25.37 11.60
C GLY A 860 10.52 -26.51 12.06
N GLU A 861 10.22 -26.59 13.36
CA GLU A 861 9.28 -27.56 13.96
C GLU A 861 7.87 -27.39 13.37
N ALA A 862 7.36 -26.14 13.32
CA ALA A 862 6.05 -25.82 12.76
C ALA A 862 5.95 -26.07 11.24
N LEU A 863 7.04 -25.89 10.47
CA LEU A 863 7.03 -26.22 9.04
C LEU A 863 6.98 -27.74 8.80
N LEU A 864 7.68 -28.55 9.59
CA LEU A 864 7.57 -30.01 9.49
C LEU A 864 6.16 -30.51 9.82
N GLU A 865 5.54 -29.97 10.87
CA GLU A 865 4.14 -30.28 11.22
C GLU A 865 3.19 -29.95 10.05
N ALA A 866 3.35 -28.77 9.44
CA ALA A 866 2.52 -28.32 8.32
C ALA A 866 2.78 -29.03 6.98
N LEU A 867 3.93 -29.71 6.81
CA LEU A 867 4.25 -30.57 5.66
C LEU A 867 3.62 -31.98 5.76
N GLY A 868 3.27 -32.41 6.98
CA GLY A 868 2.66 -33.71 7.24
C GLY A 868 3.61 -34.90 7.02
N PRO A 869 3.10 -36.11 6.70
CA PRO A 869 3.93 -37.30 6.56
C PRO A 869 4.86 -37.23 5.34
N ASN A 870 5.95 -38.00 5.41
CA ASN A 870 7.01 -38.12 4.41
C ASN A 870 7.69 -36.78 4.05
N PRO A 871 8.22 -36.02 5.05
CA PRO A 871 8.87 -34.74 4.81
C PRO A 871 10.19 -34.86 4.03
N GLU A 872 10.87 -36.01 4.09
CA GLU A 872 12.20 -36.23 3.49
C GLU A 872 12.21 -36.11 1.96
N ASN A 873 11.04 -36.20 1.32
CA ASN A 873 10.89 -35.98 -0.11
C ASN A 873 10.48 -34.56 -0.51
N ARG A 874 10.05 -33.74 0.45
CA ARG A 874 9.51 -32.40 0.24
C ARG A 874 10.59 -31.37 -0.06
N GLN A 875 10.32 -30.50 -1.04
CA GLN A 875 11.20 -29.42 -1.46
C GLN A 875 10.86 -28.12 -0.74
N VAL A 876 11.78 -27.65 0.12
CA VAL A 876 11.60 -26.46 0.96
C VAL A 876 12.48 -25.32 0.46
N VAL A 877 11.91 -24.12 0.40
CA VAL A 877 12.62 -22.86 0.20
C VAL A 877 12.77 -22.14 1.54
N MET A 878 13.95 -21.57 1.82
CA MET A 878 14.20 -20.77 3.01
C MET A 878 14.45 -19.29 2.64
N MET A 879 13.78 -18.39 3.35
CA MET A 879 13.90 -16.93 3.27
C MET A 879 14.39 -16.41 4.63
N ASN A 880 15.70 -16.21 4.72
CA ASN A 880 16.41 -15.88 5.95
C ASN A 880 16.59 -14.36 6.04
N GLY A 881 17.12 -13.87 7.17
CA GLY A 881 17.35 -12.44 7.39
C GLY A 881 18.54 -11.86 6.61
N SER A 882 19.05 -10.72 7.08
CA SER A 882 20.20 -10.00 6.54
C SER A 882 21.50 -10.43 7.23
N SER A 883 22.60 -10.67 6.51
CA SER A 883 23.91 -11.07 7.10
C SER A 883 24.59 -9.97 7.94
N THR A 884 24.07 -8.74 7.89
CA THR A 884 24.42 -7.62 8.79
C THR A 884 23.83 -7.76 10.19
N ASP A 885 22.84 -8.66 10.36
CA ASP A 885 22.08 -8.88 11.58
C ASP A 885 22.41 -10.25 12.21
N PRO A 886 23.02 -10.31 13.42
CA PRO A 886 23.37 -11.58 14.06
C PRO A 886 22.15 -12.45 14.42
N ASN A 887 20.94 -11.87 14.51
CA ASN A 887 19.73 -12.64 14.79
C ASN A 887 19.28 -13.45 13.57
N ALA A 888 19.65 -13.05 12.34
CA ALA A 888 19.40 -13.82 11.12
C ALA A 888 20.12 -15.17 11.15
N ASP A 889 21.41 -15.18 11.52
CA ASP A 889 22.22 -16.39 11.68
C ASP A 889 21.62 -17.34 12.71
N TRP A 890 21.11 -16.82 13.84
CA TRP A 890 20.49 -17.64 14.88
C TRP A 890 19.17 -18.26 14.43
N PHE A 891 18.31 -17.52 13.72
CA PHE A 891 17.08 -18.08 13.16
C PHE A 891 17.39 -19.15 12.10
N GLU A 892 18.36 -18.90 11.21
CA GLU A 892 18.76 -19.86 10.19
C GLU A 892 19.35 -21.14 10.79
N GLN A 893 20.30 -21.03 11.74
CA GLN A 893 20.90 -22.18 12.41
C GLN A 893 19.85 -22.97 13.21
N GLY A 894 18.94 -22.26 13.91
CA GLY A 894 17.81 -22.85 14.60
C GLY A 894 16.92 -23.67 13.67
N ALA A 895 16.50 -23.09 12.53
CA ALA A 895 15.66 -23.75 11.55
C ALA A 895 16.37 -24.94 10.87
N ARG A 896 17.64 -24.77 10.46
CA ARG A 896 18.46 -25.85 9.88
C ARG A 896 18.61 -27.02 10.83
N SER A 897 18.78 -26.78 12.14
CA SER A 897 18.89 -27.87 13.14
C SER A 897 17.68 -28.82 13.19
N VAL A 898 16.53 -28.38 12.65
CA VAL A 898 15.29 -29.17 12.57
C VAL A 898 15.07 -29.76 11.18
N LEU A 899 15.29 -28.95 10.14
CA LEU A 899 14.95 -29.26 8.75
C LEU A 899 16.02 -30.08 8.02
N GLN A 900 17.30 -29.90 8.36
CA GLN A 900 18.41 -30.51 7.65
C GLN A 900 18.40 -32.03 7.83
N GLY A 901 18.41 -32.77 6.72
CA GLY A 901 18.23 -34.23 6.70
C GLY A 901 16.79 -34.72 6.86
N LYS A 902 15.81 -33.82 7.09
CA LYS A 902 14.37 -34.15 7.16
C LYS A 902 13.53 -33.57 6.03
N VAL A 903 14.03 -32.57 5.30
CA VAL A 903 13.46 -32.04 4.04
C VAL A 903 14.59 -31.75 3.04
N LYS A 904 14.25 -31.61 1.76
CA LYS A 904 15.18 -31.15 0.72
C LYS A 904 15.13 -29.62 0.67
N ILE A 905 16.09 -28.95 1.32
CA ILE A 905 16.24 -27.49 1.19
C ILE A 905 16.80 -27.19 -0.21
N VAL A 906 15.94 -26.77 -1.14
CA VAL A 906 16.28 -26.62 -2.57
C VAL A 906 16.78 -25.23 -2.93
N LYS A 907 16.36 -24.22 -2.17
CA LYS A 907 16.89 -22.85 -2.21
C LYS A 907 16.92 -22.26 -0.80
N SER A 908 17.90 -21.41 -0.56
CA SER A 908 18.05 -20.63 0.66
C SER A 908 18.51 -19.24 0.24
N TYR A 909 17.82 -18.21 0.70
CA TYR A 909 18.14 -16.82 0.37
C TYR A 909 18.41 -16.03 1.64
N GLU A 910 19.49 -15.26 1.64
CA GLU A 910 19.65 -14.11 2.51
C GLU A 910 18.69 -13.01 2.02
N THR A 911 17.95 -12.38 2.92
CA THR A 911 17.06 -11.27 2.58
C THR A 911 17.60 -9.98 3.18
N VAL A 912 18.53 -9.38 2.43
CA VAL A 912 19.22 -8.13 2.78
C VAL A 912 18.24 -7.07 3.26
N GLY A 913 18.53 -6.48 4.42
CA GLY A 913 17.71 -5.44 5.04
C GLY A 913 16.32 -5.89 5.51
N TRP A 914 16.04 -7.20 5.61
CA TRP A 914 14.75 -7.77 6.05
C TRP A 914 13.51 -7.37 5.22
N ARG A 915 13.71 -6.84 4.01
CA ARG A 915 12.65 -6.21 3.22
C ARG A 915 11.66 -7.20 2.58
N PRO A 916 10.33 -7.00 2.71
CA PRO A 916 9.32 -7.82 2.02
C PRO A 916 9.49 -7.85 0.50
N GLU A 917 10.01 -6.77 -0.10
CA GLU A 917 10.24 -6.62 -1.55
C GLU A 917 11.39 -7.52 -2.00
N ASN A 918 12.43 -7.62 -1.17
CA ASN A 918 13.55 -8.55 -1.39
C ASN A 918 13.09 -10.00 -1.19
N ALA A 919 12.25 -10.28 -0.19
CA ALA A 919 11.64 -11.61 -0.02
C ALA A 919 10.73 -11.99 -1.20
N ASN A 920 10.02 -11.02 -1.77
CA ASN A 920 9.22 -11.20 -2.98
C ASN A 920 10.11 -11.54 -4.19
N ARG A 921 11.16 -10.73 -4.44
CA ARG A 921 12.13 -10.95 -5.53
C ARG A 921 12.79 -12.33 -5.42
N ASN A 922 13.29 -12.68 -4.23
CA ASN A 922 13.88 -13.97 -3.92
C ASN A 922 12.90 -15.13 -4.17
N MET A 923 11.63 -14.99 -3.76
CA MET A 923 10.61 -16.02 -3.93
C MET A 923 10.14 -16.17 -5.38
N SER A 924 9.99 -15.07 -6.12
CA SER A 924 9.68 -15.09 -7.56
C SER A 924 10.81 -15.79 -8.35
N ALA A 925 12.08 -15.50 -8.03
CA ALA A 925 13.22 -16.22 -8.58
C ALA A 925 13.22 -17.72 -8.21
N ALA A 926 12.81 -18.08 -6.99
CA ALA A 926 12.66 -19.48 -6.58
C ALA A 926 11.57 -20.20 -7.38
N ILE A 927 10.41 -19.56 -7.59
CA ILE A 927 9.30 -20.08 -8.38
C ILE A 927 9.70 -20.24 -9.85
N ALA A 928 10.43 -19.28 -10.43
CA ALA A 928 10.92 -19.34 -11.81
C ALA A 928 11.96 -20.46 -12.00
N ALA A 929 12.88 -20.64 -11.05
CA ALA A 929 13.96 -21.63 -11.15
C ALA A 929 13.52 -23.08 -10.84
N LEU A 930 12.52 -23.28 -9.97
CA LEU A 930 12.05 -24.61 -9.55
C LEU A 930 10.76 -25.03 -10.27
N GLY A 931 9.93 -24.07 -10.65
CA GLY A 931 8.56 -24.27 -11.14
C GLY A 931 7.50 -24.19 -10.03
N PRO A 932 6.28 -23.72 -10.34
CA PRO A 932 5.23 -23.40 -9.35
C PRO A 932 4.69 -24.60 -8.55
N HIS A 933 4.98 -25.83 -8.98
CA HIS A 933 4.54 -27.06 -8.33
C HIS A 933 5.68 -27.87 -7.69
N ALA A 934 6.90 -27.33 -7.70
CA ALA A 934 8.09 -27.96 -7.13
C ALA A 934 8.50 -27.41 -5.75
N ILE A 935 7.64 -26.60 -5.12
CA ILE A 935 7.88 -26.02 -3.80
C ILE A 935 6.79 -26.55 -2.86
N ASP A 936 7.15 -27.48 -1.99
CA ASP A 936 6.27 -28.10 -0.99
C ASP A 936 6.09 -27.25 0.27
N GLY A 937 7.04 -26.37 0.59
CA GLY A 937 7.01 -25.55 1.81
C GLY A 937 7.95 -24.35 1.74
N VAL A 938 7.63 -23.29 2.47
CA VAL A 938 8.49 -22.09 2.57
C VAL A 938 8.67 -21.67 4.03
N LEU A 939 9.91 -21.65 4.50
CA LEU A 939 10.25 -20.99 5.77
C LEU A 939 10.60 -19.53 5.49
N ALA A 940 9.97 -18.62 6.22
CA ALA A 940 10.31 -17.20 6.23
C ALA A 940 10.61 -16.79 7.67
N ALA A 941 11.74 -16.10 7.88
CA ALA A 941 12.25 -15.83 9.22
C ALA A 941 11.41 -14.81 10.03
N ASN A 942 10.60 -13.97 9.38
CA ASN A 942 9.61 -13.10 10.04
C ASN A 942 8.36 -12.87 9.15
N ASP A 943 7.34 -12.20 9.70
CA ASP A 943 6.05 -11.94 9.02
C ASP A 943 6.15 -10.97 7.83
N GLY A 944 7.16 -10.08 7.81
CA GLY A 944 7.45 -9.20 6.67
C GLY A 944 7.97 -10.00 5.47
N LEU A 945 8.96 -10.86 5.71
CA LEU A 945 9.46 -11.80 4.69
C LEU A 945 8.35 -12.75 4.22
N ALA A 946 7.52 -13.26 5.14
CA ALA A 946 6.37 -14.10 4.81
C ALA A 946 5.35 -13.36 3.94
N SER A 947 5.13 -12.06 4.17
CA SER A 947 4.23 -11.23 3.35
C SER A 947 4.76 -11.03 1.93
N GLY A 948 6.07 -10.85 1.77
CA GLY A 948 6.75 -10.83 0.46
C GLY A 948 6.59 -12.15 -0.31
N VAL A 949 6.87 -13.27 0.36
CA VAL A 949 6.69 -14.65 -0.14
C VAL A 949 5.25 -14.92 -0.57
N ILE A 950 4.28 -14.57 0.27
CA ILE A 950 2.85 -14.76 -0.02
C ILE A 950 2.42 -13.94 -1.25
N THR A 951 2.96 -12.74 -1.43
CA THR A 951 2.69 -11.92 -2.61
C THR A 951 3.25 -12.57 -3.88
N ALA A 952 4.47 -13.12 -3.85
CA ALA A 952 5.06 -13.83 -5.00
C ALA A 952 4.26 -15.09 -5.38
N LEU A 953 3.90 -15.92 -4.39
CA LEU A 953 3.04 -17.10 -4.57
C LEU A 953 1.68 -16.76 -5.18
N LYS A 954 1.08 -15.62 -4.80
CA LYS A 954 -0.18 -15.12 -5.38
C LYS A 954 -0.03 -14.62 -6.81
N THR A 955 1.01 -13.84 -7.11
CA THR A 955 1.31 -13.37 -8.47
C THR A 955 1.51 -14.55 -9.43
N ALA A 956 2.21 -15.59 -8.97
CA ALA A 956 2.38 -16.85 -9.69
C ALA A 956 1.13 -17.77 -9.71
N ARG A 957 0.00 -17.34 -9.11
CA ARG A 957 -1.29 -18.05 -9.03
C ARG A 957 -1.20 -19.47 -8.43
N ILE A 958 -0.29 -19.68 -7.46
CA ILE A 958 -0.02 -21.01 -6.89
C ILE A 958 -1.11 -21.37 -5.88
N HIS A 959 -1.96 -22.34 -6.26
CA HIS A 959 -3.07 -22.82 -5.45
C HIS A 959 -3.09 -24.36 -5.40
N PRO A 960 -3.18 -24.97 -4.20
CA PRO A 960 -3.06 -24.35 -2.88
C PRO A 960 -1.63 -23.79 -2.65
N MET A 961 -1.51 -22.65 -1.96
CA MET A 961 -0.20 -22.12 -1.58
C MET A 961 0.48 -23.09 -0.59
N PRO A 962 1.80 -23.33 -0.71
CA PRO A 962 2.52 -24.21 0.21
C PRO A 962 2.42 -23.77 1.69
N PRO A 963 2.55 -24.70 2.65
CA PRO A 963 2.68 -24.41 4.07
C PRO A 963 3.87 -23.49 4.38
N SER A 964 3.68 -22.65 5.39
CA SER A 964 4.68 -21.75 5.96
C SER A 964 4.32 -21.48 7.43
N PRO A 965 5.29 -21.29 8.35
CA PRO A 965 5.00 -21.13 9.79
C PRO A 965 4.01 -20.00 10.11
N ALA A 966 3.98 -18.92 9.34
CA ALA A 966 3.04 -17.80 9.50
C ALA A 966 1.56 -18.15 9.20
N ARG A 967 1.24 -19.40 8.81
CA ARG A 967 -0.14 -19.88 8.55
C ARG A 967 -0.71 -20.86 9.58
N THR A 968 0.07 -21.36 10.54
CA THR A 968 -0.47 -22.25 11.58
C THR A 968 -1.18 -21.46 12.69
N PRO A 969 -2.32 -21.92 13.25
CA PRO A 969 -2.98 -21.23 14.37
C PRO A 969 -2.09 -21.08 15.61
N SER A 970 -1.11 -21.97 15.78
CA SER A 970 -0.14 -21.98 16.88
C SER A 970 0.89 -20.83 16.80
N SER A 971 1.29 -20.35 15.62
CA SER A 971 2.33 -19.32 15.52
C SER A 971 1.86 -17.93 15.98
N ARG A 972 0.56 -17.64 15.92
CA ARG A 972 -0.05 -16.42 16.49
C ARG A 972 0.12 -16.29 18.01
N ALA A 973 0.53 -17.35 18.72
CA ALA A 973 0.85 -17.29 20.14
C ALA A 973 2.32 -16.89 20.43
N PHE A 974 3.20 -16.91 19.42
CA PHE A 974 4.66 -16.71 19.60
C PHE A 974 5.16 -15.31 19.25
N SER A 975 4.32 -14.42 18.69
CA SER A 975 4.64 -13.00 18.55
C SER A 975 4.55 -12.21 19.87
N GLY A 976 3.99 -12.81 20.93
CA GLY A 976 3.97 -12.25 22.27
C GLY A 976 5.29 -12.46 23.01
N SER A 977 6.26 -11.56 22.83
CA SER A 977 7.55 -11.55 23.55
C SER A 977 7.41 -11.10 25.02
N SER A 978 6.54 -11.78 25.79
CA SER A 978 6.11 -11.35 27.12
C SER A 978 5.80 -12.51 28.08
N ARG A 979 6.59 -13.60 28.03
CA ARG A 979 6.73 -14.63 29.09
C ARG A 979 7.85 -15.65 28.79
N VAL A 980 9.11 -15.26 29.00
CA VAL A 980 10.20 -16.19 29.35
C VAL A 980 10.89 -15.66 30.60
N SER A 981 11.25 -16.56 31.51
CA SER A 981 11.54 -16.22 32.92
C SER A 981 12.91 -15.62 33.16
N SER A 982 13.02 -14.87 34.25
CA SER A 982 14.28 -14.41 34.83
C SER A 982 15.14 -15.55 35.38
N THR A 983 16.42 -15.56 35.01
CA THR A 983 17.56 -16.11 35.78
C THR A 983 18.76 -15.22 35.55
#